data_AF-N2ANN2-F1
#
_entry.id   AF-N2ANN2-F1
#
_cell.length_a   1.000
_cell.length_b   1.000
_cell.length_c   1.000
_cell.angle_alpha   90.00
_cell.angle_beta   90.00
_cell.angle_gamma   90.00
#
_symmetry.space_group_name_H-M   'P 1'
#
loop_
_entity.id
_entity.type
_entity.pdbx_description
1 polymer ?
#
loop_
_entity_poly.entity_id
_entity_poly.type
_entity_poly.pdbx_seq_one_letter_code
_entity_poly.pdbx_strand_id
1 'polypeptide(L)'
;MSESRKRKSLTFWQYLCLGIATFGMIALSYSFGGSFGRLPLGSLLRFVPKMAENAFMIFVPMVFGAVYSKKKVHPTEAFRFWLIAVVTLVLFYLAYFFKLPDRFNMWRLWGVFFPVLTSTSVLLAGLIFSILVQPYLYDLQRKLTVKQNLLVLCMLTVVGFATCAGAMGFRYSIFGVYLILYFAWGMFLANWKITKTQFKWSIFSGIVSFFIVFIGVPGFNGVFWYQVLSARNGGGWNRQFLNNPTSPFMVLMVIAIFLIFRKTIMSYSAREMRYFIPVIIFMQAPISTSFMNAFRFTNSAGVNKLIMIIIMMIVSVLLTKIYEKYLFRIKPFRRAMLYLSKDDNLVDILVRCWKNFVAWCVEHRVMLLTWIWFYILSFASFLIESDNLRIQISTASDINAVVFLLGTRFFAIILTTIFLDAMFSIFYFVTTRYWTSTVLVSVITIGWAIANKVKLNLRGEPIYPSELSEAANFKTLIPMIGSTLLIVVGIALVIIIALDVFLEVKFPIKKRGSWKRRGIWALLSLLLFLTPLRFNHDGGFIYHINRGFDNKQSFRNPERDIQINGPILNFLNYLDLQVMDQPANYSQSTINHLNSKYQKIADEINKTRKNNLKNQTVVFNLSESFVDPYTFPTIKIDKSAPNPVKFIQSMKDKSTYGNMLSAGYGGGTANMEWETLTGLNMGMFRSTLTPYVQVVPRYKFYPTIGMNFDYKSAVHPFIGTYYSRVEDYKRFKFNKFEYLGSKYKIIDQKKLGKSSYNSDYTAYANGLKQINSQSGGQFINLISIQNHMPYNNWYPKNEYMGKISGELFNSGAVREQMATYIKGVQYTDKAVKKFIGQIDKINKPITVVFYGDHYPSILSQSYTAKYPVQMHSTRYFIYSNKYARAHGAKEKLVKNTNFVNTSDFIAMMLEQTNSKVTPYQALLTEVHEKLPAITINFDGDKGFELINQKGERVNPKTLTSEQRALLNDYEAVQYDMTAGKAYGLTAKGFYR
;
A
#
# COMPACT_ATOMS: atom_id res chain seq x y z
N MET A 1 40.01 -25.63 19.28
CA MET A 1 39.39 -25.18 20.56
C MET A 1 40.45 -25.26 21.65
N SER A 2 41.11 -24.15 21.95
CA SER A 2 41.97 -23.96 23.13
C SER A 2 42.28 -22.46 23.23
N GLU A 3 41.30 -21.68 23.69
CA GLU A 3 41.56 -20.32 24.18
C GLU A 3 41.17 -20.24 25.66
N SER A 4 41.71 -21.19 26.45
CA SER A 4 41.70 -21.16 27.90
C SER A 4 43.05 -20.67 28.45
N ARG A 5 43.54 -19.52 27.97
CA ARG A 5 44.65 -18.82 28.64
C ARG A 5 44.09 -17.61 29.41
N LYS A 6 44.45 -17.57 30.70
CA LYS A 6 44.16 -16.60 31.76
C LYS A 6 43.46 -15.30 31.30
N ARG A 7 42.21 -15.11 31.77
CA ARG A 7 41.49 -13.83 31.74
C ARG A 7 42.30 -12.77 32.50
N LYS A 8 42.99 -11.87 31.79
CA LYS A 8 43.27 -10.55 32.38
C LYS A 8 42.02 -9.70 32.15
N SER A 9 41.42 -9.20 33.22
CA SER A 9 40.36 -8.21 33.11
C SER A 9 40.91 -6.96 32.43
N LEU A 10 40.10 -6.30 31.60
CA LEU A 10 40.44 -4.99 31.05
C LEU A 10 40.64 -3.99 32.19
N THR A 11 41.59 -3.07 32.02
CA THR A 11 41.83 -1.95 32.92
C THR A 11 40.71 -0.90 32.81
N PHE A 12 40.57 -0.04 33.82
CA PHE A 12 39.60 1.06 33.79
C PHE A 12 39.74 1.93 32.53
N TRP A 13 40.97 2.30 32.17
CA TRP A 13 41.26 3.07 30.95
C TRP A 13 40.82 2.37 29.66
N GLN A 14 40.96 1.05 29.58
CA GLN A 14 40.48 0.27 28.43
C GLN A 14 38.95 0.25 28.36
N TYR A 15 38.25 0.13 29.49
CA TYR A 15 36.78 0.23 29.50
C TYR A 15 36.29 1.62 29.13
N LEU A 16 36.95 2.68 29.61
CA LEU A 16 36.61 4.05 29.26
C LEU A 16 36.76 4.30 27.75
N CYS A 17 37.85 3.84 27.14
CA CYS A 17 38.06 3.97 25.69
C CYS A 17 37.00 3.21 24.88
N LEU A 18 36.64 1.99 25.30
CA LEU A 18 35.55 1.23 24.67
C LEU A 18 34.21 1.96 24.80
N GLY A 19 33.90 2.51 25.98
CA GLY A 19 32.68 3.27 26.23
C GLY A 19 32.56 4.49 25.33
N ILE A 20 33.62 5.30 25.24
CA ILE A 20 33.65 6.50 24.38
C ILE A 20 33.50 6.13 22.90
N ALA A 21 34.22 5.10 22.43
CA ALA A 21 34.10 4.64 21.05
C ALA A 21 32.69 4.14 20.73
N THR A 22 32.08 3.36 21.63
CA THR A 22 30.72 2.86 21.48
C THR A 22 29.72 4.01 21.43
N PHE A 23 29.84 4.96 22.37
CA PHE A 23 28.98 6.14 22.42
C PHE A 23 29.04 6.91 21.10
N GLY A 24 30.24 7.21 20.61
CA GLY A 24 30.45 7.90 19.33
C GLY A 24 29.82 7.15 18.17
N MET A 25 30.05 5.84 18.04
CA MET A 25 29.49 5.03 16.96
C MET A 25 27.96 4.98 17.00
N ILE A 26 27.36 4.76 18.16
CA ILE A 26 25.90 4.70 18.27
C ILE A 26 25.28 6.09 18.07
N ALA A 27 25.92 7.16 18.53
CA ALA A 27 25.44 8.52 18.29
C ALA A 27 25.32 8.85 16.79
N LEU A 28 26.18 8.29 15.94
CA LEU A 28 26.14 8.49 14.48
C LEU A 28 24.89 7.89 13.80
N SER A 29 24.15 7.03 14.49
CA SER A 29 22.84 6.55 13.99
C SER A 29 21.76 7.65 13.95
N TYR A 30 22.00 8.78 14.61
CA TYR A 30 21.15 9.96 14.59
C TYR A 30 21.70 11.05 13.68
N SER A 31 20.82 11.72 12.96
CA SER A 31 21.17 12.96 12.26
C SER A 31 21.23 14.12 13.25
N PHE A 32 22.45 14.52 13.60
CA PHE A 32 22.71 15.70 14.43
C PHE A 32 23.02 16.96 13.62
N GLY A 33 23.11 16.87 12.29
CA GLY A 33 23.52 18.00 11.45
C GLY A 33 22.62 19.23 11.59
N GLY A 34 21.30 19.02 11.70
CA GLY A 34 20.35 20.10 11.95
C GLY A 34 20.46 20.73 13.34
N SER A 35 20.82 19.94 14.37
CA SER A 35 21.04 20.45 15.73
C SER A 35 22.34 21.26 15.81
N PHE A 36 23.41 20.75 15.20
CA PHE A 36 24.71 21.43 15.17
C PHE A 36 24.66 22.69 14.30
N GLY A 37 23.81 22.71 13.27
CA GLY A 37 23.58 23.90 12.45
C GLY A 37 22.93 25.08 13.19
N ARG A 38 22.35 24.85 14.37
CA ARG A 38 21.74 25.91 15.21
C ARG A 38 22.70 26.50 16.25
N LEU A 39 23.89 25.94 16.40
CA LEU A 39 24.92 26.44 17.32
C LEU A 39 25.69 27.62 16.71
N PRO A 40 26.41 28.41 17.52
CA PRO A 40 27.44 29.32 17.00
C PRO A 40 28.40 28.56 16.08
N LEU A 41 28.78 29.14 14.92
CA LEU A 41 29.50 28.45 13.83
C LEU A 41 28.72 27.31 13.16
N GLY A 42 27.38 27.33 13.21
CA GLY A 42 26.51 26.28 12.66
C GLY A 42 26.72 25.98 11.16
N SER A 43 27.21 26.95 10.38
CA SER A 43 27.60 26.76 8.97
C SER A 43 28.73 25.73 8.79
N LEU A 44 29.65 25.66 9.76
CA LEU A 44 30.74 24.68 9.83
C LEU A 44 30.27 23.40 10.56
N LEU A 45 29.68 23.56 11.75
CA LEU A 45 29.38 22.45 12.67
C LEU A 45 28.35 21.45 12.12
N ARG A 46 27.44 21.87 11.24
CA ARG A 46 26.43 20.98 10.64
C ARG A 46 27.00 19.78 9.87
N PHE A 47 28.26 19.86 9.41
CA PHE A 47 28.92 18.79 8.65
C PHE A 47 29.69 17.79 9.53
N VAL A 48 29.99 18.16 10.78
CA VAL A 48 30.77 17.36 11.73
C VAL A 48 30.22 15.94 11.91
N PRO A 49 28.89 15.72 12.05
CA PRO A 49 28.38 14.35 12.20
C PRO A 49 28.73 13.44 11.02
N LYS A 50 28.64 13.95 9.78
CA LYS A 50 28.98 13.16 8.59
C LYS A 50 30.50 12.96 8.44
N MET A 51 31.29 13.97 8.81
CA MET A 51 32.74 13.84 8.88
C MET A 51 33.16 12.76 9.88
N ALA A 52 32.54 12.74 11.06
CA ALA A 52 32.77 11.72 12.08
C ALA A 52 32.40 10.33 11.54
N GLU A 53 31.23 10.16 10.91
CA GLU A 53 30.84 8.90 10.28
C GLU A 53 31.89 8.37 9.29
N ASN A 54 32.37 9.23 8.40
CA ASN A 54 33.41 8.87 7.43
C ASN A 54 34.77 8.58 8.10
N ALA A 55 35.13 9.32 9.15
CA ALA A 55 36.35 9.05 9.92
C ALA A 55 36.27 7.69 10.65
N PHE A 56 35.11 7.32 11.22
CA PHE A 56 34.90 6.00 11.82
C PHE A 56 34.97 4.87 10.79
N MET A 57 34.55 5.10 9.54
CA MET A 57 34.73 4.15 8.44
C MET A 57 36.20 3.83 8.13
N ILE A 58 37.12 4.75 8.40
CA ILE A 58 38.58 4.54 8.29
C ILE A 58 39.14 3.95 9.58
N PHE A 59 38.77 4.55 10.71
CA PHE A 59 39.35 4.25 12.02
C PHE A 59 39.04 2.82 12.49
N VAL A 60 37.79 2.36 12.35
CA VAL A 60 37.39 1.04 12.83
C VAL A 60 38.17 -0.08 12.11
N PRO A 61 38.26 -0.13 10.77
CA PRO A 61 39.12 -1.10 10.09
C PRO A 61 40.59 -1.01 10.51
N MET A 62 41.15 0.18 10.71
CA MET A 62 42.52 0.35 11.22
C MET A 62 42.71 -0.26 12.62
N VAL A 63 41.78 -0.03 13.54
CA VAL A 63 41.81 -0.61 14.90
C VAL A 63 41.78 -2.14 14.82
N PHE A 64 40.88 -2.70 14.00
CA PHE A 64 40.82 -4.14 13.79
C PHE A 64 42.15 -4.66 13.19
N GLY A 65 42.66 -4.03 12.12
CA GLY A 65 43.93 -4.40 11.50
C GLY A 65 45.09 -4.45 12.50
N ALA A 66 45.16 -3.46 13.39
CA ALA A 66 46.19 -3.39 14.42
C ALA A 66 46.13 -4.57 15.41
N VAL A 67 44.93 -4.91 15.90
CA VAL A 67 44.73 -6.03 16.84
C VAL A 67 44.99 -7.37 16.17
N TYR A 68 44.59 -7.53 14.91
CA TYR A 68 44.75 -8.74 14.13
C TYR A 68 46.13 -8.86 13.43
N SER A 69 47.06 -7.92 13.67
CA SER A 69 48.40 -7.92 13.04
C SER A 69 49.38 -8.95 13.63
N LYS A 70 49.10 -9.49 14.82
CA LYS A 70 50.07 -10.29 15.60
C LYS A 70 50.34 -11.68 15.01
N LYS A 71 49.35 -12.29 14.35
CA LYS A 71 49.44 -13.63 13.75
C LYS A 71 48.47 -13.76 12.58
N LYS A 72 48.66 -14.78 11.74
CA LYS A 72 47.68 -15.15 10.71
C LYS A 72 46.35 -15.51 11.35
N VAL A 73 45.27 -15.01 10.77
CA VAL A 73 43.90 -15.22 11.22
C VAL A 73 43.26 -16.31 10.38
N HIS A 74 42.58 -17.24 11.03
CA HIS A 74 41.84 -18.28 10.32
C HIS A 74 40.57 -17.70 9.66
N PRO A 75 40.23 -18.06 8.40
CA PRO A 75 39.05 -17.52 7.69
C PRO A 75 37.71 -17.66 8.45
N THR A 76 37.61 -18.66 9.33
CA THR A 76 36.45 -18.85 10.23
C THR A 76 36.10 -17.62 11.08
N GLU A 77 37.07 -16.73 11.33
CA GLU A 77 36.80 -15.50 12.10
C GLU A 77 35.85 -14.56 11.34
N ALA A 78 35.92 -14.52 10.01
CA ALA A 78 34.98 -13.77 9.18
C ALA A 78 33.55 -14.34 9.31
N PHE A 79 33.42 -15.67 9.35
CA PHE A 79 32.13 -16.32 9.60
C PHE A 79 31.59 -16.02 11.01
N ARG A 80 32.45 -15.92 12.03
CA ARG A 80 32.02 -15.48 13.38
C ARG A 80 31.46 -14.06 13.34
N PHE A 81 32.10 -13.13 12.63
CA PHE A 81 31.59 -11.76 12.50
C PHE A 81 30.22 -11.74 11.81
N TRP A 82 30.10 -12.47 10.70
CA TRP A 82 28.83 -12.62 9.99
C TRP A 82 27.73 -13.21 10.88
N LEU A 83 28.01 -14.28 11.62
CA LEU A 83 27.03 -14.92 12.49
C LEU A 83 26.57 -14.00 13.63
N ILE A 84 27.51 -13.31 14.29
CA ILE A 84 27.18 -12.34 15.34
C ILE A 84 26.29 -11.23 14.76
N ALA A 85 26.66 -10.70 13.60
CA ALA A 85 25.91 -9.65 12.93
C ALA A 85 24.49 -10.08 12.54
N VAL A 86 24.33 -11.26 11.92
CA VAL A 86 23.01 -11.78 11.53
C VAL A 86 22.13 -12.01 12.76
N VAL A 87 22.66 -12.63 13.82
CA VAL A 87 21.88 -12.84 15.05
C VAL A 87 21.53 -11.51 15.72
N THR A 88 22.42 -10.52 15.72
CA THR A 88 22.09 -9.16 16.19
C THR A 88 20.99 -8.53 15.34
N LEU A 89 21.08 -8.61 14.01
CA LEU A 89 20.07 -8.08 13.09
C LEU A 89 18.71 -8.75 13.27
N VAL A 90 18.66 -10.07 13.48
CA VAL A 90 17.41 -10.79 13.74
C VAL A 90 16.75 -10.28 15.02
N LEU A 91 17.50 -10.21 16.13
CA LEU A 91 16.97 -9.70 17.40
C LEU A 91 16.54 -8.23 17.29
N PHE A 92 17.33 -7.42 16.58
CA PHE A 92 17.05 -6.00 16.38
C PHE A 92 15.83 -5.76 15.50
N TYR A 93 15.67 -6.55 14.43
CA TYR A 93 14.53 -6.48 13.54
C TYR A 93 13.24 -7.02 14.18
N LEU A 94 13.33 -8.03 15.05
CA LEU A 94 12.20 -8.47 15.86
C LEU A 94 11.74 -7.37 16.82
N ALA A 95 12.66 -6.74 17.56
CA ALA A 95 12.33 -5.61 18.41
C ALA A 95 11.74 -4.43 17.61
N TYR A 96 12.28 -4.19 16.41
CA TYR A 96 11.74 -3.19 15.47
C TYR A 96 10.31 -3.50 15.06
N PHE A 97 10.04 -4.75 14.68
CA PHE A 97 8.71 -5.19 14.26
C PHE A 97 7.68 -5.03 15.38
N PHE A 98 7.98 -5.46 16.61
CA PHE A 98 7.04 -5.30 17.73
C PHE A 98 6.79 -3.84 18.10
N LYS A 99 7.77 -2.95 17.90
CA LYS A 99 7.62 -1.52 18.19
C LYS A 99 6.93 -0.75 17.05
N LEU A 100 7.17 -1.13 15.81
CA LEU A 100 6.72 -0.45 14.59
C LEU A 100 6.24 -1.46 13.55
N PRO A 101 5.15 -2.20 13.82
CA PRO A 101 4.71 -3.31 12.96
C PRO A 101 4.29 -2.83 11.56
N ASP A 102 3.74 -1.62 11.44
CA ASP A 102 3.41 -0.96 10.16
C ASP A 102 4.60 -0.79 9.20
N ARG A 103 5.84 -0.80 9.72
CA ARG A 103 7.07 -0.63 8.93
C ARG A 103 7.71 -1.96 8.54
N PHE A 104 7.04 -3.08 8.82
CA PHE A 104 7.44 -4.40 8.36
C PHE A 104 7.44 -4.46 6.83
N ASN A 105 8.49 -5.04 6.27
CA ASN A 105 8.59 -5.28 4.84
C ASN A 105 9.61 -6.38 4.54
N MET A 106 9.28 -7.26 3.60
CA MET A 106 10.10 -8.42 3.27
C MET A 106 11.47 -8.09 2.68
N TRP A 107 11.65 -6.97 1.97
CA TRP A 107 12.97 -6.53 1.51
C TRP A 107 13.91 -6.22 2.67
N ARG A 108 13.39 -5.67 3.77
CA ARG A 108 14.18 -5.41 4.97
C ARG A 108 14.50 -6.70 5.71
N LEU A 109 13.54 -7.63 5.80
CA LEU A 109 13.78 -8.94 6.38
C LEU A 109 14.82 -9.74 5.57
N TRP A 110 14.79 -9.65 4.25
CA TRP A 110 15.83 -10.21 3.38
C TRP A 110 17.22 -9.65 3.74
N GLY A 111 17.33 -8.34 3.98
CA GLY A 111 18.58 -7.71 4.40
C GLY A 111 19.09 -8.06 5.79
N VAL A 112 18.26 -8.68 6.65
CA VAL A 112 18.68 -9.22 7.94
C VAL A 112 19.53 -10.48 7.77
N PHE A 113 19.15 -11.37 6.84
CA PHE A 113 19.84 -12.64 6.61
C PHE A 113 21.05 -12.51 5.66
N PHE A 114 21.04 -11.51 4.77
CA PHE A 114 22.09 -11.31 3.77
C PHE A 114 22.75 -9.92 3.85
N PRO A 115 23.25 -9.49 5.02
CA PRO A 115 23.64 -8.10 5.27
C PRO A 115 24.79 -7.57 4.39
N VAL A 116 25.59 -8.47 3.81
CA VAL A 116 26.65 -8.11 2.84
C VAL A 116 26.08 -7.94 1.43
N LEU A 117 25.15 -8.79 1.00
CA LEU A 117 24.56 -8.68 -0.35
C LEU A 117 23.60 -7.49 -0.44
N THR A 118 22.85 -7.21 0.61
CA THR A 118 21.84 -6.16 0.66
C THR A 118 22.37 -4.81 1.12
N SER A 119 23.68 -4.71 1.35
CA SER A 119 24.30 -3.46 1.83
C SER A 119 23.75 -2.94 3.15
N THR A 120 23.40 -3.84 4.08
CA THR A 120 22.90 -3.50 5.41
C THR A 120 23.96 -2.81 6.26
N SER A 121 25.24 -3.15 6.07
CA SER A 121 26.38 -2.46 6.69
C SER A 121 27.63 -2.59 5.83
N VAL A 122 28.13 -1.44 5.35
CA VAL A 122 29.37 -1.36 4.56
C VAL A 122 30.59 -1.63 5.43
N LEU A 123 30.57 -1.18 6.69
CA LEU A 123 31.66 -1.41 7.63
C LEU A 123 31.80 -2.88 8.00
N LEU A 124 30.68 -3.58 8.27
CA LEU A 124 30.69 -5.02 8.50
C LEU A 124 31.25 -5.78 7.29
N ALA A 125 30.78 -5.45 6.09
CA ALA A 125 31.26 -6.07 4.86
C ALA A 125 32.78 -5.87 4.68
N GLY A 126 33.26 -4.64 4.90
CA GLY A 126 34.69 -4.35 4.83
C GLY A 126 35.52 -5.09 5.87
N LEU A 127 35.02 -5.25 7.10
CA LEU A 127 35.69 -6.08 8.11
C LEU A 127 35.72 -7.57 7.74
N ILE A 128 34.62 -8.10 7.18
CA ILE A 128 34.57 -9.48 6.68
C ILE A 128 35.61 -9.68 5.57
N PHE A 129 35.64 -8.81 4.56
CA PHE A 129 36.64 -8.87 3.49
C PHE A 129 38.06 -8.73 4.01
N SER A 130 38.28 -7.81 4.96
CA SER A 130 39.60 -7.61 5.58
C SER A 130 40.10 -8.85 6.30
N ILE A 131 39.25 -9.53 7.06
CA ILE A 131 39.63 -10.77 7.77
C ILE A 131 39.92 -11.91 6.79
N LEU A 132 39.17 -12.02 5.69
CA LEU A 132 39.42 -13.03 4.65
C LEU A 132 40.76 -12.80 3.93
N VAL A 133 41.16 -11.55 3.74
CA VAL A 133 42.40 -11.16 3.05
C VAL A 133 43.60 -11.03 4.01
N GLN A 134 43.36 -10.97 5.33
CA GLN A 134 44.38 -10.73 6.36
C GLN A 134 45.60 -11.67 6.28
N PRO A 135 45.48 -13.00 6.06
CA PRO A 135 46.65 -13.87 6.02
C PRO A 135 47.62 -13.52 4.88
N TYR A 136 47.08 -13.12 3.74
CA TYR A 136 47.86 -12.70 2.58
C TYR A 136 48.52 -11.32 2.81
N LEU A 137 47.80 -10.38 3.45
CA LEU A 137 48.37 -9.10 3.87
C LEU A 137 49.49 -9.28 4.89
N TYR A 138 49.33 -10.21 5.83
CA TYR A 138 50.33 -10.52 6.83
C TYR A 138 51.63 -11.01 6.20
N ASP A 139 51.56 -11.88 5.19
CA ASP A 139 52.73 -12.35 4.44
C ASP A 139 53.33 -11.23 3.58
N LEU A 140 52.48 -10.48 2.86
CA LEU A 140 52.91 -9.39 1.99
C LEU A 140 53.67 -8.30 2.78
N GLN A 141 53.08 -7.81 3.88
CA GLN A 141 53.70 -6.73 4.66
C GLN A 141 55.02 -7.14 5.31
N ARG A 142 55.23 -8.43 5.59
CA ARG A 142 56.49 -8.96 6.13
C ARG A 142 57.56 -9.17 5.06
N LYS A 143 57.16 -9.40 3.81
CA LYS A 143 58.08 -9.44 2.66
C LYS A 143 58.61 -8.06 2.28
N LEU A 144 57.82 -7.01 2.54
CA LEU A 144 58.18 -5.63 2.24
C LEU A 144 58.97 -4.97 3.38
N THR A 145 59.93 -4.11 3.04
CA THR A 145 60.58 -3.21 4.01
C THR A 145 59.59 -2.18 4.56
N VAL A 146 59.93 -1.52 5.68
CA VAL A 146 59.07 -0.46 6.26
C VAL A 146 58.81 0.67 5.27
N LYS A 147 59.83 1.08 4.50
CA LYS A 147 59.70 2.13 3.46
C LYS A 147 58.79 1.70 2.31
N GLN A 148 58.93 0.44 1.84
CA GLN A 148 58.09 -0.10 0.78
C GLN A 148 56.62 -0.22 1.22
N ASN A 149 56.36 -0.71 2.44
CA ASN A 149 55.01 -0.76 3.01
C ASN A 149 54.36 0.63 3.05
N LEU A 150 55.09 1.62 3.58
CA LEU A 150 54.62 3.00 3.63
C LEU A 150 54.31 3.54 2.24
N LEU A 151 55.23 3.34 1.28
CA LEU A 151 55.06 3.81 -0.10
C LEU A 151 53.82 3.20 -0.75
N VAL A 152 53.64 1.88 -0.65
CA VAL A 152 52.49 1.18 -1.23
C VAL A 152 51.18 1.66 -0.61
N LEU A 153 51.10 1.76 0.72
CA LEU A 153 49.90 2.20 1.42
C LEU A 153 49.54 3.66 1.09
N CYS A 154 50.53 4.55 1.02
CA CYS A 154 50.35 5.94 0.59
C CYS A 154 49.88 6.01 -0.87
N MET A 155 50.54 5.29 -1.77
CA MET A 155 50.19 5.24 -3.19
C MET A 155 48.75 4.78 -3.40
N LEU A 156 48.34 3.67 -2.76
CA LEU A 156 46.97 3.16 -2.86
C LEU A 156 45.93 4.15 -2.31
N THR A 157 46.28 4.89 -1.25
CA THR A 157 45.41 5.96 -0.71
C THR A 157 45.22 7.09 -1.72
N VAL A 158 46.31 7.54 -2.35
CA VAL A 158 46.28 8.61 -3.34
C VAL A 158 45.59 8.17 -4.64
N VAL A 159 45.86 6.96 -5.12
CA VAL A 159 45.22 6.40 -6.31
C VAL A 159 43.72 6.24 -6.08
N GLY A 160 43.30 5.71 -4.93
CA GLY A 160 41.89 5.61 -4.58
C GLY A 160 41.19 6.97 -4.55
N PHE A 161 41.86 7.99 -4.01
CA PHE A 161 41.36 9.37 -4.04
C PHE A 161 41.26 9.93 -5.47
N ALA A 162 42.34 9.83 -6.26
CA ALA A 162 42.44 10.42 -7.59
C ALA A 162 41.44 9.79 -8.57
N THR A 163 41.23 8.48 -8.48
CA THR A 163 40.30 7.74 -9.37
C THR A 163 38.82 8.01 -9.08
N CYS A 164 38.48 8.49 -7.88
CA CYS A 164 37.10 8.81 -7.52
C CYS A 164 36.85 10.29 -7.20
N ALA A 165 37.87 11.14 -7.26
CA ALA A 165 37.84 12.53 -6.81
C ALA A 165 37.18 12.70 -5.42
N GLY A 166 37.44 11.77 -4.49
CA GLY A 166 36.79 11.79 -3.17
C GLY A 166 35.28 11.52 -3.18
N ALA A 167 34.71 10.93 -4.22
CA ALA A 167 33.26 10.74 -4.38
C ALA A 167 32.81 9.27 -4.35
N MET A 168 33.64 8.37 -3.81
CA MET A 168 33.29 6.95 -3.69
C MET A 168 32.09 6.76 -2.75
N GLY A 169 31.02 6.13 -3.25
CA GLY A 169 29.76 6.00 -2.53
C GLY A 169 29.74 4.82 -1.56
N PHE A 170 30.13 5.02 -0.29
CA PHE A 170 30.06 4.01 0.78
C PHE A 170 28.64 3.70 1.26
N ARG A 171 27.71 3.48 0.33
CA ARG A 171 26.32 3.03 0.55
C ARG A 171 26.14 1.54 0.24
N TYR A 172 27.03 0.98 -0.58
CA TYR A 172 26.96 -0.41 -1.00
C TYR A 172 28.12 -1.22 -0.44
N SER A 173 27.86 -2.47 -0.02
CA SER A 173 28.87 -3.32 0.61
C SER A 173 30.08 -3.61 -0.26
N ILE A 174 29.97 -3.51 -1.59
CA ILE A 174 31.12 -3.66 -2.51
C ILE A 174 32.21 -2.63 -2.25
N PHE A 175 31.84 -1.40 -1.88
CA PHE A 175 32.80 -0.37 -1.49
C PHE A 175 33.50 -0.68 -0.15
N GLY A 176 32.97 -1.64 0.61
CA GLY A 176 33.64 -2.22 1.78
C GLY A 176 34.99 -2.86 1.44
N VAL A 177 35.22 -3.32 0.20
CA VAL A 177 36.52 -3.84 -0.25
C VAL A 177 37.62 -2.79 -0.09
N TYR A 178 37.32 -1.51 -0.31
CA TYR A 178 38.28 -0.43 -0.13
C TYR A 178 38.73 -0.28 1.33
N LEU A 179 37.92 -0.71 2.31
CA LEU A 179 38.29 -0.66 3.73
C LEU A 179 39.41 -1.64 4.10
N ILE A 180 39.73 -2.61 3.23
CA ILE A 180 40.91 -3.49 3.38
C ILE A 180 42.20 -2.66 3.42
N LEU A 181 42.27 -1.56 2.67
CA LEU A 181 43.41 -0.63 2.69
C LEU A 181 43.62 -0.07 4.10
N TYR A 182 42.56 0.36 4.77
CA TYR A 182 42.64 0.91 6.12
C TYR A 182 42.94 -0.16 7.17
N PHE A 183 42.43 -1.37 6.97
CA PHE A 183 42.85 -2.51 7.78
C PHE A 183 44.35 -2.80 7.63
N ALA A 184 44.90 -2.75 6.41
CA ALA A 184 46.32 -2.91 6.14
C ALA A 184 47.16 -1.78 6.76
N TRP A 185 46.69 -0.52 6.73
CA TRP A 185 47.29 0.60 7.47
C TRP A 185 47.38 0.31 8.97
N GLY A 186 46.31 -0.22 9.57
CA GLY A 186 46.30 -0.64 10.98
C GLY A 186 47.34 -1.71 11.30
N MET A 187 47.46 -2.72 10.44
CA MET A 187 48.46 -3.80 10.59
C MET A 187 49.90 -3.26 10.54
N PHE A 188 50.16 -2.36 9.60
CA PHE A 188 51.47 -1.75 9.42
C PHE A 188 51.85 -0.86 10.61
N LEU A 189 50.97 0.06 11.00
CA LEU A 189 51.21 1.00 12.11
C LEU A 189 51.36 0.28 13.46
N ALA A 190 50.72 -0.88 13.64
CA ALA A 190 50.91 -1.69 14.85
C ALA A 190 52.33 -2.25 14.97
N ASN A 191 52.99 -2.58 13.86
CA ASN A 191 54.31 -3.20 13.82
C ASN A 191 55.47 -2.20 13.64
N TRP A 192 55.20 -0.97 13.19
CA TRP A 192 56.23 0.04 12.98
C TRP A 192 56.76 0.62 14.30
N LYS A 193 58.08 0.53 14.53
CA LYS A 193 58.82 1.33 15.54
C LYS A 193 58.92 2.81 15.12
N ILE A 194 58.07 3.67 15.67
CA ILE A 194 57.98 5.10 15.33
C ILE A 194 58.88 5.91 16.27
N THR A 195 59.71 6.81 15.71
CA THR A 195 60.55 7.71 16.52
C THR A 195 59.74 8.87 17.11
N LYS A 196 60.23 9.51 18.19
CA LYS A 196 59.56 10.68 18.79
C LYS A 196 59.32 11.80 17.77
N THR A 197 60.28 12.02 16.86
CA THR A 197 60.17 13.03 15.78
C THR A 197 59.09 12.66 14.77
N GLN A 198 59.05 11.41 14.31
CA GLN A 198 58.01 10.93 13.39
C GLN A 198 56.61 11.02 14.01
N PHE A 199 56.48 10.72 15.30
CA PHE A 199 55.23 10.87 16.04
C PHE A 199 54.78 12.34 16.05
N LYS A 200 55.65 13.29 16.44
CA LYS A 200 55.32 14.73 16.45
C LYS A 200 54.86 15.23 15.08
N TRP A 201 55.58 14.89 14.01
CA TRP A 201 55.21 15.29 12.64
C TRP A 201 53.89 14.66 12.18
N SER A 202 53.63 13.41 12.55
CA SER A 202 52.35 12.76 12.24
C SER A 202 51.18 13.46 12.94
N ILE A 203 51.33 13.81 14.22
CA ILE A 203 50.31 14.57 14.97
C ILE A 203 50.10 15.95 14.36
N PHE A 204 51.18 16.68 14.04
CA PHE A 204 51.09 17.97 13.36
C PHE A 204 50.35 17.87 12.03
N SER A 205 50.69 16.89 11.19
CA SER A 205 50.00 16.66 9.91
C SER A 205 48.52 16.33 10.08
N GLY A 206 48.15 15.61 11.14
CA GLY A 206 46.76 15.29 11.46
C GLY A 206 45.96 16.52 11.91
N ILE A 207 46.56 17.41 12.72
CA ILE A 207 45.94 18.67 13.14
C ILE A 207 45.71 19.58 11.93
N VAL A 208 46.73 19.76 11.09
CA VAL A 208 46.60 20.53 9.84
C VAL A 208 45.50 19.95 8.95
N SER A 209 45.50 18.63 8.77
CA SER A 209 44.47 17.94 7.97
C SER A 209 43.07 18.09 8.55
N PHE A 210 42.91 18.09 9.88
CA PHE A 210 41.63 18.36 10.53
C PHE A 210 41.09 19.73 10.15
N PHE A 211 41.91 20.79 10.23
CA PHE A 211 41.48 22.14 9.84
C PHE A 211 41.16 22.25 8.35
N ILE A 212 41.94 21.60 7.48
CA ILE A 212 41.66 21.53 6.04
C ILE A 212 40.29 20.91 5.78
N VAL A 213 39.97 19.78 6.42
CA VAL A 213 38.67 19.12 6.24
C VAL A 213 37.55 19.95 6.88
N PHE A 214 37.74 20.43 8.11
CA PHE A 214 36.72 21.17 8.87
C PHE A 214 36.27 22.46 8.20
N ILE A 215 37.22 23.22 7.62
CA ILE A 215 36.93 24.48 6.90
C ILE A 215 36.58 24.20 5.43
N GLY A 216 37.29 23.27 4.79
CA GLY A 216 37.15 23.02 3.37
C GLY A 216 35.83 22.34 2.99
N VAL A 217 35.31 21.42 3.81
CA VAL A 217 34.04 20.71 3.51
C VAL A 217 32.85 21.67 3.32
N PRO A 218 32.61 22.64 4.23
CA PRO A 218 31.64 23.71 4.00
C PRO A 218 31.91 24.54 2.73
N GLY A 219 33.18 24.88 2.48
CA GLY A 219 33.60 25.65 1.30
C GLY A 219 33.28 24.96 -0.02
N PHE A 220 33.72 23.71 -0.19
CA PHE A 220 33.41 22.90 -1.37
C PHE A 220 31.91 22.61 -1.54
N ASN A 221 31.16 22.50 -0.42
CA ASN A 221 29.71 22.43 -0.49
C ASN A 221 29.08 23.74 -1.00
N GLY A 222 29.66 24.91 -0.66
CA GLY A 222 29.26 26.20 -1.22
C GLY A 222 29.49 26.26 -2.73
N VAL A 223 30.65 25.79 -3.21
CA VAL A 223 30.97 25.69 -4.65
C VAL A 223 29.96 24.81 -5.38
N PHE A 224 29.59 23.67 -4.80
CA PHE A 224 28.55 22.80 -5.37
C PHE A 224 27.22 23.55 -5.57
N TRP A 225 26.74 24.26 -4.56
CA TRP A 225 25.48 25.01 -4.67
C TRP A 225 25.57 26.17 -5.64
N TYR A 226 26.70 26.87 -5.70
CA TYR A 226 26.94 27.90 -6.71
C TYR A 226 26.85 27.32 -8.14
N GLN A 227 27.43 26.14 -8.39
CA GLN A 227 27.35 25.48 -9.70
C GLN A 227 25.91 25.06 -10.05
N VAL A 228 25.19 24.47 -9.10
CA VAL A 228 23.78 24.08 -9.29
C VAL A 228 22.90 25.30 -9.58
N LEU A 229 23.07 26.39 -8.83
CA LEU A 229 22.30 27.63 -9.02
C LEU A 229 22.66 28.37 -10.32
N SER A 230 23.87 28.17 -10.84
CA SER A 230 24.32 28.76 -12.12
C SER A 230 23.97 27.92 -13.35
N ALA A 231 23.10 26.90 -13.23
CA ALA A 231 22.69 25.97 -14.28
C ALA A 231 23.85 25.24 -14.99
N ARG A 232 25.06 25.31 -14.43
CA ARG A 232 26.18 24.44 -14.82
C ARG A 232 25.91 23.08 -14.19
N ASN A 233 26.13 21.98 -14.93
CA ASN A 233 26.05 20.64 -14.36
C ASN A 233 27.04 20.54 -13.18
N GLY A 234 26.54 20.75 -11.96
CA GLY A 234 27.37 20.80 -10.77
C GLY A 234 28.04 19.45 -10.57
N GLY A 235 29.37 19.43 -10.50
CA GLY A 235 30.13 18.21 -10.26
C GLY A 235 29.72 17.63 -8.91
N GLY A 236 28.98 16.51 -8.92
CA GLY A 236 28.46 15.88 -7.70
C GLY A 236 29.54 15.46 -6.69
N TRP A 237 30.81 15.43 -7.12
CA TRP A 237 31.97 15.10 -6.30
C TRP A 237 32.41 16.24 -5.36
N ASN A 238 32.16 17.51 -5.67
CA ASN A 238 32.61 18.67 -4.86
C ASN A 238 32.17 18.54 -3.39
N ARG A 239 30.92 18.15 -3.16
CA ARG A 239 30.36 18.00 -1.81
C ARG A 239 31.02 16.89 -0.98
N GLN A 240 31.66 15.93 -1.64
CA GLN A 240 32.27 14.76 -1.02
C GLN A 240 33.81 14.81 -1.02
N PHE A 241 34.42 15.64 -1.85
CA PHE A 241 35.87 15.73 -2.09
C PHE A 241 36.72 15.61 -0.81
N LEU A 242 36.47 16.47 0.19
CA LEU A 242 37.16 16.38 1.49
C LEU A 242 36.42 15.53 2.53
N ASN A 243 35.12 15.29 2.35
CA ASN A 243 34.26 14.56 3.29
C ASN A 243 33.92 13.15 2.78
N ASN A 244 34.95 12.34 2.57
CA ASN A 244 34.82 10.97 2.10
C ASN A 244 35.96 10.11 2.68
N PRO A 245 35.73 8.82 2.97
CA PRO A 245 36.80 7.94 3.46
C PRO A 245 38.06 7.95 2.59
N THR A 246 37.92 8.06 1.26
CA THR A 246 39.05 8.10 0.30
C THR A 246 39.93 9.36 0.41
N SER A 247 39.52 10.41 1.11
CA SER A 247 40.26 11.67 1.25
C SER A 247 41.60 11.47 1.99
N PRO A 248 42.76 11.82 1.38
CA PRO A 248 44.06 11.72 2.04
C PRO A 248 44.14 12.54 3.33
N PHE A 249 43.53 13.71 3.38
CA PHE A 249 43.47 14.55 4.57
C PHE A 249 42.68 13.88 5.70
N MET A 250 41.57 13.21 5.35
CA MET A 250 40.79 12.45 6.34
C MET A 250 41.61 11.26 6.88
N VAL A 251 42.35 10.58 6.01
CA VAL A 251 43.23 9.47 6.40
C VAL A 251 44.35 9.95 7.33
N LEU A 252 45.02 11.06 7.03
CA LEU A 252 46.08 11.63 7.88
C LEU A 252 45.56 12.02 9.27
N MET A 253 44.38 12.65 9.31
CA MET A 253 43.68 12.97 10.57
C MET A 253 43.42 11.69 11.38
N VAL A 254 42.91 10.63 10.76
CA VAL A 254 42.62 9.35 11.43
C VAL A 254 43.90 8.62 11.86
N ILE A 255 44.98 8.68 11.08
CA ILE A 255 46.29 8.13 11.46
C ILE A 255 46.81 8.81 12.72
N ALA A 256 46.71 10.14 12.83
CA ALA A 256 47.13 10.84 14.04
C ALA A 256 46.33 10.38 15.28
N ILE A 257 45.01 10.26 15.16
CA ILE A 257 44.15 9.73 16.22
C ILE A 257 44.55 8.29 16.59
N PHE A 258 44.77 7.43 15.59
CA PHE A 258 45.21 6.06 15.79
C PHE A 258 46.54 5.99 16.56
N LEU A 259 47.51 6.84 16.23
CA LEU A 259 48.81 6.87 16.89
C LEU A 259 48.71 7.29 18.37
N ILE A 260 47.84 8.24 18.70
CA ILE A 260 47.56 8.65 20.10
C ILE A 260 47.07 7.45 20.91
N PHE A 261 46.14 6.67 20.36
CA PHE A 261 45.53 5.53 21.06
C PHE A 261 46.22 4.19 20.80
N ARG A 262 47.34 4.16 20.05
CA ARG A 262 47.98 2.93 19.58
C ARG A 262 48.26 1.93 20.70
N LYS A 263 48.82 2.40 21.82
CA LYS A 263 49.16 1.55 22.97
C LYS A 263 47.91 0.87 23.55
N THR A 264 46.82 1.63 23.68
CA THR A 264 45.52 1.11 24.14
C THR A 264 44.92 0.16 23.11
N ILE A 265 44.94 0.50 21.82
CA ILE A 265 44.43 -0.37 20.75
C ILE A 265 45.14 -1.74 20.76
N MET A 266 46.47 -1.75 20.83
CA MET A 266 47.27 -2.98 20.81
C MET A 266 47.11 -3.86 22.04
N SER A 267 46.54 -3.32 23.12
CA SER A 267 46.27 -4.04 24.36
C SER A 267 45.03 -4.94 24.28
N TYR A 268 44.13 -4.70 23.31
CA TYR A 268 42.96 -5.55 23.08
C TYR A 268 43.32 -6.84 22.34
N SER A 269 42.47 -7.84 22.53
CA SER A 269 42.49 -9.15 21.88
C SER A 269 41.43 -9.25 20.77
N ALA A 270 41.61 -10.19 19.86
CA ALA A 270 40.64 -10.52 18.82
C ALA A 270 39.23 -10.79 19.39
N ARG A 271 39.16 -11.43 20.57
CA ARG A 271 37.90 -11.72 21.26
C ARG A 271 37.19 -10.43 21.68
N GLU A 272 37.91 -9.50 22.30
CA GLU A 272 37.34 -8.22 22.73
C GLU A 272 36.87 -7.37 21.55
N MET A 273 37.53 -7.47 20.39
CA MET A 273 37.09 -6.77 19.17
C MET A 273 35.72 -7.22 18.65
N ARG A 274 35.25 -8.44 19.01
CA ARG A 274 33.91 -8.92 18.60
C ARG A 274 32.77 -8.11 19.21
N TYR A 275 33.02 -7.41 20.32
CA TYR A 275 32.08 -6.47 20.94
C TYR A 275 31.58 -5.38 19.97
N PHE A 276 32.43 -4.95 19.04
CA PHE A 276 32.05 -3.91 18.08
C PHE A 276 31.11 -4.40 16.97
N ILE A 277 30.95 -5.72 16.77
CA ILE A 277 30.08 -6.23 15.69
C ILE A 277 28.61 -5.83 15.93
N PRO A 278 28.00 -6.05 17.12
CA PRO A 278 26.67 -5.50 17.41
C PRO A 278 26.59 -3.98 17.33
N VAL A 279 27.64 -3.27 17.77
CA VAL A 279 27.70 -1.79 17.74
C VAL A 279 27.65 -1.26 16.31
N ILE A 280 28.39 -1.89 15.39
CA ILE A 280 28.38 -1.57 13.95
C ILE A 280 26.98 -1.78 13.36
N ILE A 281 26.30 -2.87 13.76
CA ILE A 281 24.92 -3.12 13.34
C ILE A 281 23.98 -2.01 13.83
N PHE A 282 24.06 -1.64 15.12
CA PHE A 282 23.23 -0.55 15.65
C PHE A 282 23.53 0.81 15.01
N MET A 283 24.78 1.04 14.60
CA MET A 283 25.17 2.25 13.88
C MET A 283 24.61 2.30 12.45
N GLN A 284 24.72 1.21 11.67
CA GLN A 284 24.51 1.24 10.21
C GLN A 284 23.25 0.56 9.70
N ALA A 285 22.57 -0.28 10.50
CA ALA A 285 21.40 -0.99 10.01
C ALA A 285 20.31 0.02 9.53
N PRO A 286 19.66 -0.23 8.38
CA PRO A 286 18.66 0.71 7.83
C PRO A 286 17.49 1.03 8.78
N ILE A 287 17.23 0.14 9.75
CA ILE A 287 16.17 0.32 10.75
C ILE A 287 16.59 1.18 11.95
N SER A 288 17.88 1.42 12.17
CA SER A 288 18.43 2.02 13.39
C SER A 288 17.80 3.35 13.76
N THR A 289 17.87 4.33 12.85
CA THR A 289 17.33 5.68 13.09
C THR A 289 15.82 5.64 13.34
N SER A 290 15.09 4.82 12.58
CA SER A 290 13.64 4.68 12.74
C SER A 290 13.27 4.04 14.08
N PHE A 291 14.00 3.01 14.49
CA PHE A 291 13.76 2.30 15.74
C PHE A 291 14.02 3.21 16.93
N MET A 292 15.20 3.83 16.96
CA MET A 292 15.62 4.60 18.13
C MET A 292 14.84 5.91 18.30
N ASN A 293 14.30 6.49 17.21
CA ASN A 293 13.39 7.64 17.31
C ASN A 293 11.96 7.26 17.76
N ALA A 294 11.61 5.97 17.78
CA ALA A 294 10.27 5.51 18.17
C ALA A 294 10.02 5.54 19.69
N PHE A 295 11.07 5.73 20.49
CA PHE A 295 10.99 5.79 21.94
C PHE A 295 11.00 7.24 22.42
N ARG A 296 10.00 7.61 23.20
CA ARG A 296 9.85 8.93 23.84
C ARG A 296 9.74 8.72 25.34
N PHE A 297 10.84 8.98 26.07
CA PHE A 297 10.89 8.86 27.53
C PHE A 297 10.59 10.18 28.23
N THR A 298 10.93 11.29 27.57
CA THR A 298 10.78 12.68 28.05
C THR A 298 10.26 13.57 26.93
N ASN A 299 9.90 14.82 27.24
CA ASN A 299 9.51 15.82 26.24
C ASN A 299 10.71 16.37 25.43
N SER A 300 11.95 16.11 25.86
CA SER A 300 13.15 16.57 25.15
C SER A 300 13.66 15.53 24.17
N ALA A 301 13.64 15.88 22.88
CA ALA A 301 14.18 15.01 21.82
C ALA A 301 15.68 14.72 22.01
N GLY A 302 16.46 15.68 22.52
CA GLY A 302 17.89 15.49 22.81
C GLY A 302 18.14 14.48 23.93
N VAL A 303 17.38 14.61 25.03
CA VAL A 303 17.47 13.69 26.18
C VAL A 303 17.03 12.28 25.79
N ASN A 304 15.95 12.14 25.01
CA ASN A 304 15.50 10.84 24.50
C ASN A 304 16.58 10.14 23.65
N LYS A 305 17.27 10.89 22.78
CA LYS A 305 18.40 10.36 22.00
C LYS A 305 19.53 9.88 22.90
N LEU A 306 19.89 10.66 23.92
CA LEU A 306 20.94 10.29 24.86
C LEU A 306 20.60 9.01 25.65
N ILE A 307 19.37 8.92 26.18
CA ILE A 307 18.87 7.73 26.87
C ILE A 307 18.94 6.50 25.95
N MET A 308 18.48 6.63 24.70
CA MET A 308 18.56 5.53 23.74
C MET A 308 20.00 5.11 23.43
N ILE A 309 20.94 6.05 23.29
CA ILE A 309 22.36 5.70 23.10
C ILE A 309 22.86 4.85 24.27
N ILE A 310 22.56 5.27 25.51
CA ILE A 310 22.95 4.55 26.73
C ILE A 310 22.32 3.14 26.76
N ILE A 311 21.02 3.03 26.44
CA ILE A 311 20.33 1.74 26.35
C ILE A 311 21.02 0.84 25.33
N MET A 312 21.32 1.34 24.13
CA MET A 312 21.96 0.55 23.08
C MET A 312 23.40 0.15 23.43
N MET A 313 24.13 0.98 24.21
CA MET A 313 25.43 0.60 24.78
C MET A 313 25.30 -0.57 25.75
N ILE A 314 24.34 -0.51 26.68
CA ILE A 314 24.06 -1.58 27.65
C ILE A 314 23.69 -2.87 26.90
N VAL A 315 22.79 -2.77 25.92
CA VAL A 315 22.38 -3.92 25.08
C VAL A 315 23.58 -4.51 24.34
N SER A 316 24.49 -3.69 23.81
CA SER A 316 25.71 -4.18 23.13
C SER A 316 26.59 -5.01 24.07
N VAL A 317 26.76 -4.57 25.32
CA VAL A 317 27.51 -5.31 26.35
C VAL A 317 26.81 -6.63 26.69
N LEU A 318 25.49 -6.60 26.90
CA LEU A 318 24.70 -7.79 27.22
C LEU A 318 24.73 -8.83 26.09
N LEU A 319 24.49 -8.40 24.84
CA LEU A 319 24.53 -9.28 23.68
C LEU A 319 25.90 -9.93 23.51
N THR A 320 26.97 -9.16 23.69
CA THR A 320 28.33 -9.71 23.59
C THR A 320 28.57 -10.80 24.64
N LYS A 321 28.18 -10.57 25.91
CA LYS A 321 28.27 -11.59 26.96
C LYS A 321 27.43 -12.83 26.65
N ILE A 322 26.23 -12.65 26.11
CA ILE A 322 25.34 -13.74 25.69
C ILE A 322 25.98 -14.55 24.55
N TYR A 323 26.56 -13.88 23.55
CA TYR A 323 27.16 -14.54 22.39
C TYR A 323 28.41 -15.35 22.78
N GLU A 324 29.26 -14.80 23.63
CA GLU A 324 30.42 -15.53 24.14
C GLU A 324 30.03 -16.77 24.94
N LYS A 325 28.95 -16.68 25.74
CA LYS A 325 28.53 -17.79 26.60
C LYS A 325 27.74 -18.85 25.85
N TYR A 326 26.86 -18.46 24.92
CA TYR A 326 25.84 -19.36 24.37
C TYR A 326 25.88 -19.51 22.85
N LEU A 327 26.10 -18.45 22.07
CA LEU A 327 25.89 -18.48 20.60
C LEU A 327 26.69 -19.60 19.93
N PHE A 328 27.99 -19.70 20.22
CA PHE A 328 28.85 -20.73 19.62
C PHE A 328 28.74 -22.12 20.28
N ARG A 329 27.87 -22.30 21.29
CA ARG A 329 27.55 -23.60 21.89
C ARG A 329 26.32 -24.24 21.24
N ILE A 330 25.50 -23.45 20.54
CA ILE A 330 24.32 -23.93 19.82
C ILE A 330 24.75 -24.91 18.72
N LYS A 331 24.19 -26.13 18.73
CA LYS A 331 24.59 -27.27 17.87
C LYS A 331 24.83 -26.90 16.39
N PRO A 332 23.89 -26.27 15.66
CA PRO A 332 24.10 -25.93 14.25
C PRO A 332 25.29 -24.98 14.05
N PHE A 333 25.43 -23.94 14.86
CA PHE A 333 26.52 -22.97 14.75
C PHE A 333 27.87 -23.57 15.10
N ARG A 334 27.92 -24.41 16.15
CA ARG A 334 29.13 -25.16 16.51
C ARG A 334 29.56 -26.11 15.38
N ARG A 335 28.62 -26.84 14.77
CA ARG A 335 28.91 -27.74 13.64
C ARG A 335 29.43 -26.96 12.43
N ALA A 336 28.80 -25.84 12.07
CA ALA A 336 29.27 -24.98 11.00
C ALA A 336 30.68 -24.45 11.26
N MET A 337 30.96 -23.98 12.48
CA MET A 337 32.29 -23.54 12.89
C MET A 337 33.35 -24.64 12.80
N LEU A 338 33.05 -25.85 13.30
CA LEU A 338 33.97 -26.99 13.23
C LEU A 338 34.20 -27.46 11.79
N TYR A 339 33.17 -27.37 10.95
CA TYR A 339 33.25 -27.72 9.54
C TYR A 339 34.14 -26.73 8.77
N LEU A 340 33.98 -25.43 9.01
CA LEU A 340 34.79 -24.39 8.39
C LEU A 340 36.23 -24.36 8.90
N SER A 341 36.52 -24.92 10.08
CA SER A 341 37.87 -24.97 10.66
C SER A 341 38.70 -26.17 10.20
N LYS A 342 38.28 -26.90 9.18
CA LYS A 342 38.99 -28.11 8.71
C LYS A 342 40.18 -27.81 7.81
N ASP A 343 40.14 -26.72 7.05
CA ASP A 343 41.28 -26.26 6.24
C ASP A 343 41.64 -24.84 6.66
N ASP A 344 42.94 -24.53 6.61
CA ASP A 344 43.45 -23.19 6.93
C ASP A 344 43.35 -22.21 5.75
N ASN A 345 43.20 -22.71 4.51
CA ASN A 345 43.14 -21.92 3.28
C ASN A 345 41.69 -21.63 2.87
N LEU A 346 41.40 -20.37 2.54
CA LEU A 346 40.08 -19.91 2.11
C LEU A 346 39.59 -20.62 0.83
N VAL A 347 40.48 -20.86 -0.13
CA VAL A 347 40.11 -21.49 -1.41
C VAL A 347 39.56 -22.90 -1.18
N ASP A 348 40.22 -23.69 -0.34
CA ASP A 348 39.80 -25.06 -0.03
C ASP A 348 38.47 -25.09 0.72
N ILE A 349 38.27 -24.14 1.65
CA ILE A 349 36.98 -23.94 2.32
C ILE A 349 35.89 -23.65 1.30
N LEU A 350 36.11 -22.74 0.36
CA LEU A 350 35.13 -22.37 -0.67
C LEU A 350 34.79 -23.52 -1.60
N VAL A 351 35.80 -24.24 -2.11
CA VAL A 351 35.62 -25.42 -2.97
C VAL A 351 34.80 -26.48 -2.26
N ARG A 352 35.11 -26.77 -0.99
CA ARG A 352 34.35 -27.76 -0.20
C ARG A 352 32.92 -27.29 0.09
N CYS A 353 32.73 -26.03 0.47
CA CYS A 353 31.41 -25.44 0.67
C CYS A 353 30.56 -25.50 -0.60
N TRP A 354 31.15 -25.16 -1.76
CA TRP A 354 30.48 -25.25 -3.06
C TRP A 354 30.11 -26.69 -3.41
N LYS A 355 31.04 -27.64 -3.27
CA LYS A 355 30.78 -29.07 -3.50
C LYS A 355 29.61 -29.58 -2.64
N ASN A 356 29.57 -29.22 -1.36
CA ASN A 356 28.50 -29.62 -0.46
C ASN A 356 27.19 -28.90 -0.74
N PHE A 357 27.23 -27.63 -1.14
CA PHE A 357 26.03 -26.91 -1.58
C PHE A 357 25.43 -27.55 -2.83
N VAL A 358 26.25 -27.87 -3.83
CA VAL A 358 25.83 -28.60 -5.04
C VAL A 358 25.26 -29.96 -4.67
N ALA A 359 25.94 -30.73 -3.80
CA ALA A 359 25.44 -32.02 -3.32
C ALA A 359 24.09 -31.88 -2.60
N TRP A 360 23.92 -30.86 -1.76
CA TRP A 360 22.66 -30.56 -1.09
C TRP A 360 21.56 -30.18 -2.09
N CYS A 361 21.86 -29.35 -3.10
CA CYS A 361 20.93 -29.01 -4.17
C CYS A 361 20.50 -30.25 -4.97
N VAL A 362 21.43 -31.17 -5.27
CA VAL A 362 21.12 -32.42 -5.96
C VAL A 362 20.26 -33.33 -5.08
N GLU A 363 20.57 -33.46 -3.79
CA GLU A 363 19.80 -34.25 -2.82
C GLU A 363 18.37 -33.69 -2.65
N HIS A 364 18.21 -32.36 -2.70
CA HIS A 364 16.94 -31.67 -2.49
C HIS A 364 16.29 -31.21 -3.80
N ARG A 365 16.78 -31.67 -4.96
CA ARG A 365 16.38 -31.17 -6.30
C ARG A 365 14.88 -31.20 -6.54
N VAL A 366 14.20 -32.26 -6.08
CA VAL A 366 12.76 -32.39 -6.25
C VAL A 366 12.05 -31.25 -5.54
N MET A 367 12.34 -31.02 -4.26
CA MET A 367 11.74 -29.94 -3.47
C MET A 367 12.03 -28.56 -4.06
N LEU A 368 13.27 -28.31 -4.49
CA LEU A 368 13.66 -27.04 -5.11
C LEU A 368 12.92 -26.81 -6.44
N LEU A 369 12.83 -27.84 -7.29
CA LEU A 369 12.10 -27.77 -8.55
C LEU A 369 10.59 -27.63 -8.33
N THR A 370 10.01 -28.25 -7.31
CA THR A 370 8.60 -28.03 -6.93
C THR A 370 8.36 -26.57 -6.57
N TRP A 371 9.23 -26.00 -5.72
CA TRP A 371 9.12 -24.59 -5.31
C TRP A 371 9.33 -23.62 -6.49
N ILE A 372 10.29 -23.90 -7.37
CA ILE A 372 10.51 -23.13 -8.61
C ILE A 372 9.27 -23.23 -9.50
N TRP A 373 8.68 -24.43 -9.65
CA TRP A 373 7.46 -24.62 -10.42
C TRP A 373 6.29 -23.81 -9.83
N PHE A 374 6.09 -23.82 -8.51
CA PHE A 374 5.05 -23.01 -7.86
C PHE A 374 5.32 -21.52 -7.98
N TYR A 375 6.58 -21.09 -7.97
CA TYR A 375 6.92 -19.70 -8.26
C TYR A 375 6.58 -19.31 -9.70
N ILE A 376 6.92 -20.16 -10.69
CA ILE A 376 6.56 -19.95 -12.10
C ILE A 376 5.05 -19.93 -12.27
N LEU A 377 4.34 -20.86 -11.64
CA LEU A 377 2.89 -20.99 -11.67
C LEU A 377 2.21 -19.76 -11.04
N SER A 378 2.73 -19.30 -9.90
CA SER A 378 2.29 -18.05 -9.28
C SER A 378 2.57 -16.86 -10.18
N PHE A 379 3.72 -16.77 -10.82
CA PHE A 379 4.03 -15.64 -11.68
C PHE A 379 3.16 -15.65 -12.94
N ALA A 380 2.96 -16.83 -13.55
CA ALA A 380 2.09 -17.03 -14.70
C ALA A 380 0.64 -16.67 -14.37
N SER A 381 0.13 -16.98 -13.18
CA SER A 381 -1.24 -16.61 -12.79
C SER A 381 -1.44 -15.10 -12.73
N PHE A 382 -0.44 -14.32 -12.31
CA PHE A 382 -0.50 -12.86 -12.37
C PHE A 382 -0.44 -12.34 -13.81
N LEU A 383 0.35 -12.97 -14.68
CA LEU A 383 0.44 -12.59 -16.09
C LEU A 383 -0.86 -12.85 -16.85
N ILE A 384 -1.59 -13.93 -16.52
CA ILE A 384 -2.91 -14.23 -17.10
C ILE A 384 -3.91 -13.09 -16.84
N GLU A 385 -3.83 -12.46 -15.66
CA GLU A 385 -4.74 -11.37 -15.31
C GLU A 385 -4.39 -10.05 -16.02
N SER A 386 -3.13 -9.87 -16.42
CA SER A 386 -2.66 -8.66 -17.10
C SER A 386 -3.23 -8.53 -18.52
N ASP A 387 -3.49 -7.28 -18.95
CA ASP A 387 -3.97 -7.00 -20.30
C ASP A 387 -2.80 -6.80 -21.24
N ASN A 388 -2.62 -7.70 -22.21
CA ASN A 388 -1.51 -7.63 -23.18
C ASN A 388 -0.12 -7.49 -22.52
N LEU A 389 0.08 -8.14 -21.36
CA LEU A 389 1.30 -8.02 -20.54
C LEU A 389 1.59 -6.58 -20.10
N ARG A 390 0.54 -5.78 -19.90
CA ARG A 390 0.58 -4.43 -19.33
C ARG A 390 -0.24 -4.38 -18.05
N ILE A 391 0.23 -3.57 -17.11
CA ILE A 391 -0.48 -3.24 -15.88
C ILE A 391 -0.71 -1.74 -15.87
N GLN A 392 -1.98 -1.35 -15.67
CA GLN A 392 -2.36 0.05 -15.58
C GLN A 392 -1.87 0.66 -14.25
N ILE A 393 -1.02 1.67 -14.33
CA ILE A 393 -0.51 2.40 -13.15
C ILE A 393 -1.38 3.62 -12.86
N SER A 394 -1.78 4.32 -13.91
CA SER A 394 -2.69 5.47 -13.87
C SER A 394 -3.64 5.44 -15.07
N THR A 395 -4.61 6.35 -15.11
CA THR A 395 -5.54 6.48 -16.25
C THR A 395 -4.85 6.82 -17.57
N ALA A 396 -3.60 7.30 -17.55
CA ALA A 396 -2.84 7.71 -18.72
C ALA A 396 -1.53 6.92 -18.93
N SER A 397 -1.19 5.96 -18.06
CA SER A 397 0.06 5.21 -18.17
C SER A 397 -0.05 3.74 -17.76
N ASP A 398 0.53 2.89 -18.61
CA ASP A 398 0.77 1.48 -18.35
C ASP A 398 2.28 1.19 -18.27
N ILE A 399 2.63 0.07 -17.62
CA ILE A 399 4.00 -0.46 -17.63
C ILE A 399 3.94 -1.94 -17.98
N ASN A 400 5.02 -2.45 -18.55
CA ASN A 400 5.23 -3.88 -18.77
C ASN A 400 5.01 -4.67 -17.46
N ALA A 401 4.10 -5.64 -17.51
CA ALA A 401 3.68 -6.43 -16.35
C ALA A 401 4.85 -7.19 -15.71
N VAL A 402 5.74 -7.78 -16.52
CA VAL A 402 6.90 -8.54 -16.01
C VAL A 402 7.82 -7.65 -15.18
N VAL A 403 8.17 -6.47 -15.70
CA VAL A 403 9.04 -5.52 -14.99
C VAL A 403 8.37 -5.01 -13.71
N PHE A 404 7.09 -4.65 -13.79
CA PHE A 404 6.37 -4.14 -12.63
C PHE A 404 6.22 -5.20 -11.53
N LEU A 405 5.84 -6.42 -11.89
CA LEU A 405 5.62 -7.51 -10.95
C LEU A 405 6.93 -7.95 -10.28
N LEU A 406 8.01 -8.15 -11.04
CA LEU A 406 9.30 -8.53 -10.47
C LEU A 406 9.99 -7.39 -9.72
N GLY A 407 9.78 -6.14 -10.14
CA GLY A 407 10.39 -4.97 -9.49
C GLY A 407 9.65 -4.48 -8.25
N THR A 408 8.33 -4.62 -8.21
CA THR A 408 7.47 -3.99 -7.18
C THR A 408 6.61 -4.99 -6.41
N ARG A 409 6.23 -6.13 -7.00
CA ARG A 409 5.32 -7.13 -6.39
C ARG A 409 5.97 -8.49 -6.19
N PHE A 410 7.30 -8.55 -6.16
CA PHE A 410 8.07 -9.78 -6.03
C PHE A 410 7.65 -10.63 -4.82
N PHE A 411 7.41 -10.01 -3.67
CA PHE A 411 6.99 -10.74 -2.49
C PHE A 411 5.52 -11.16 -2.49
N ALA A 412 4.66 -10.55 -3.31
CA ALA A 412 3.28 -11.01 -3.48
C ALA A 412 3.25 -12.34 -4.26
N ILE A 413 4.15 -12.48 -5.24
CA ILE A 413 4.39 -13.75 -5.96
C ILE A 413 4.93 -14.80 -4.98
N ILE A 414 5.89 -14.45 -4.11
CA ILE A 414 6.39 -15.38 -3.09
C ILE A 414 5.27 -15.79 -2.12
N LEU A 415 4.45 -14.85 -1.65
CA LEU A 415 3.34 -15.18 -0.75
C LEU A 415 2.35 -16.15 -1.42
N THR A 416 2.01 -15.90 -2.67
CA THR A 416 1.18 -16.82 -3.47
C THR A 416 1.85 -18.19 -3.59
N THR A 417 3.16 -18.23 -3.87
CA THR A 417 3.95 -19.48 -3.94
C THR A 417 3.88 -20.27 -2.63
N ILE A 418 3.93 -19.59 -1.47
CA ILE A 418 3.77 -20.21 -0.16
C ILE A 418 2.37 -20.82 0.00
N PHE A 419 1.31 -20.14 -0.46
CA PHE A 419 -0.05 -20.70 -0.46
C PHE A 419 -0.18 -21.91 -1.40
N LEU A 420 0.51 -21.91 -2.55
CA LEU A 420 0.55 -23.05 -3.46
C LEU A 420 1.27 -24.26 -2.84
N ASP A 421 2.40 -24.03 -2.15
CA ASP A 421 3.13 -25.08 -1.42
C ASP A 421 2.33 -25.64 -0.23
N ALA A 422 1.56 -24.78 0.44
CA ALA A 422 0.62 -25.20 1.48
C ALA A 422 -0.51 -26.08 0.91
N MET A 423 -1.08 -25.71 -0.24
CA MET A 423 -2.08 -26.52 -0.94
C MET A 423 -1.49 -27.87 -1.38
N PHE A 424 -0.27 -27.86 -1.91
CA PHE A 424 0.47 -29.07 -2.26
C PHE A 424 0.68 -29.98 -1.04
N SER A 425 1.08 -29.42 0.09
CA SER A 425 1.31 -30.18 1.33
C SER A 425 0.04 -30.89 1.82
N ILE A 426 -1.13 -30.26 1.68
CA ILE A 426 -2.43 -30.85 2.00
C ILE A 426 -2.75 -32.00 1.04
N PHE A 427 -2.68 -31.77 -0.28
CA PHE A 427 -2.96 -32.83 -1.26
C PHE A 427 -1.97 -33.98 -1.18
N TYR A 428 -0.70 -33.70 -0.92
CA TYR A 428 0.33 -34.71 -0.80
C TYR A 428 0.19 -35.55 0.47
N PHE A 429 -0.40 -34.99 1.52
CA PHE A 429 -0.80 -35.76 2.68
C PHE A 429 -1.96 -36.71 2.36
N VAL A 430 -3.00 -36.23 1.65
CA VAL A 430 -4.21 -37.02 1.32
C VAL A 430 -3.93 -38.08 0.25
N THR A 431 -3.40 -37.68 -0.90
CA THR A 431 -3.17 -38.58 -2.05
C THR A 431 -1.97 -39.49 -1.83
N THR A 432 -1.00 -39.03 -1.04
CA THR A 432 0.33 -39.64 -0.88
C THR A 432 1.13 -39.76 -2.18
N ARG A 433 0.69 -39.09 -3.25
CA ARG A 433 1.26 -39.15 -4.61
C ARG A 433 1.80 -37.78 -4.99
N TYR A 434 3.06 -37.72 -5.35
CA TYR A 434 3.75 -36.46 -5.59
C TYR A 434 3.20 -35.78 -6.85
N TRP A 435 3.15 -36.49 -7.99
CA TRP A 435 2.73 -35.90 -9.25
C TRP A 435 1.26 -35.54 -9.22
N THR A 436 0.41 -36.43 -8.70
CA THR A 436 -1.01 -36.13 -8.53
C THR A 436 -1.22 -34.84 -7.72
N SER A 437 -0.47 -34.64 -6.65
CA SER A 437 -0.57 -33.42 -5.84
C SER A 437 -0.09 -32.17 -6.59
N THR A 438 1.03 -32.26 -7.31
CA THR A 438 1.57 -31.15 -8.11
C THR A 438 0.65 -30.79 -9.28
N VAL A 439 0.11 -31.79 -9.98
CA VAL A 439 -0.84 -31.61 -11.09
C VAL A 439 -2.13 -30.97 -10.59
N LEU A 440 -2.70 -31.46 -9.47
CA LEU A 440 -3.89 -30.86 -8.86
C LEU A 440 -3.67 -29.38 -8.53
N VAL A 441 -2.57 -29.02 -7.87
CA VAL A 441 -2.25 -27.62 -7.57
C VAL A 441 -2.14 -26.77 -8.84
N SER A 442 -1.50 -27.31 -9.88
CA SER A 442 -1.29 -26.61 -11.15
C SER A 442 -2.59 -26.36 -11.89
N VAL A 443 -3.43 -27.39 -12.00
CA VAL A 443 -4.75 -27.31 -12.66
C VAL A 443 -5.67 -26.34 -11.93
N ILE A 444 -5.74 -26.42 -10.59
CA ILE A 444 -6.55 -25.49 -9.80
C ILE A 444 -6.06 -24.05 -10.00
N THR A 445 -4.75 -23.80 -9.97
CA THR A 445 -4.21 -22.44 -10.10
C THR A 445 -4.44 -21.85 -11.49
N ILE A 446 -4.16 -22.60 -12.55
CA ILE A 446 -4.36 -22.15 -13.94
C ILE A 446 -5.86 -21.99 -14.22
N GLY A 447 -6.67 -22.98 -13.84
CA GLY A 447 -8.12 -22.91 -14.00
C GLY A 447 -8.72 -21.72 -13.26
N TRP A 448 -8.26 -21.44 -12.04
CA TRP A 448 -8.72 -20.30 -11.25
C TRP A 448 -8.32 -18.95 -11.89
N ALA A 449 -7.09 -18.82 -12.39
CA ALA A 449 -6.64 -17.62 -13.10
C ALA A 449 -7.44 -17.41 -14.41
N ILE A 450 -7.63 -18.45 -15.21
CA ILE A 450 -8.42 -18.36 -16.45
C ILE A 450 -9.87 -17.99 -16.13
N ALA A 451 -10.48 -18.62 -15.11
CA ALA A 451 -11.85 -18.33 -14.72
C ALA A 451 -12.01 -16.87 -14.24
N ASN A 452 -11.06 -16.36 -13.46
CA ASN A 452 -11.03 -14.96 -13.07
C ASN A 452 -10.87 -14.05 -14.29
N LYS A 453 -9.92 -14.31 -15.19
CA LYS A 453 -9.72 -13.49 -16.39
C LYS A 453 -10.95 -13.46 -17.30
N VAL A 454 -11.59 -14.61 -17.50
CA VAL A 454 -12.84 -14.70 -18.28
C VAL A 454 -13.94 -13.87 -17.61
N LYS A 455 -14.13 -14.01 -16.30
CA LYS A 455 -15.13 -13.23 -15.57
C LYS A 455 -14.81 -11.73 -15.61
N LEU A 456 -13.55 -11.36 -15.42
CA LEU A 456 -13.07 -9.99 -15.46
C LEU A 456 -13.36 -9.34 -16.81
N ASN A 457 -13.09 -10.03 -17.92
CA ASN A 457 -13.40 -9.55 -19.27
C ASN A 457 -14.91 -9.41 -19.52
N LEU A 458 -15.74 -10.27 -18.92
CA LEU A 458 -17.19 -10.26 -19.11
C LEU A 458 -17.92 -9.27 -18.19
N ARG A 459 -17.42 -9.05 -16.97
CA ARG A 459 -18.14 -8.38 -15.88
C ARG A 459 -17.33 -7.31 -15.15
N GLY A 460 -16.07 -7.09 -15.50
CA GLY A 460 -15.19 -6.10 -14.86
C GLY A 460 -14.86 -6.39 -13.39
N GLU A 461 -15.14 -7.61 -12.92
CA GLU A 461 -14.94 -8.00 -11.53
C GLU A 461 -14.40 -9.45 -11.41
N PRO A 462 -13.56 -9.73 -10.40
CA PRO A 462 -13.03 -11.07 -10.15
C PRO A 462 -14.09 -11.98 -9.51
N ILE A 463 -13.75 -13.25 -9.30
CA ILE A 463 -14.59 -14.20 -8.59
C ILE A 463 -14.54 -13.91 -7.07
N TYR A 464 -15.70 -13.71 -6.46
CA TYR A 464 -15.84 -13.43 -5.04
C TYR A 464 -16.21 -14.69 -4.24
N PRO A 465 -15.82 -14.80 -2.95
CA PRO A 465 -16.18 -15.94 -2.11
C PRO A 465 -17.69 -16.21 -2.00
N SER A 466 -18.51 -15.17 -2.03
CA SER A 466 -19.99 -15.28 -1.99
C SER A 466 -20.56 -16.08 -3.16
N GLU A 467 -19.89 -16.06 -4.31
CA GLU A 467 -20.36 -16.66 -5.55
C GLU A 467 -20.03 -18.17 -5.66
N LEU A 468 -19.15 -18.69 -4.82
CA LEU A 468 -18.88 -20.13 -4.78
C LEU A 468 -20.13 -20.94 -4.43
N SER A 469 -21.06 -20.35 -3.67
CA SER A 469 -22.36 -20.96 -3.36
C SER A 469 -23.25 -21.13 -4.60
N GLU A 470 -23.10 -20.27 -5.61
CA GLU A 470 -23.82 -20.36 -6.88
C GLU A 470 -23.12 -21.33 -7.84
N ALA A 471 -21.78 -21.33 -7.86
CA ALA A 471 -20.97 -22.27 -8.64
C ALA A 471 -21.21 -23.73 -8.24
N ALA A 472 -21.56 -23.99 -6.97
CA ALA A 472 -21.91 -25.31 -6.47
C ALA A 472 -23.22 -25.88 -7.08
N ASN A 473 -24.07 -25.05 -7.72
CA ASN A 473 -25.27 -25.51 -8.42
C ASN A 473 -24.94 -25.95 -9.87
N PHE A 474 -24.13 -27.00 -10.01
CA PHE A 474 -23.71 -27.55 -11.32
C PHE A 474 -24.89 -27.90 -12.26
N LYS A 475 -26.07 -28.23 -11.71
CA LYS A 475 -27.28 -28.56 -12.48
C LYS A 475 -27.81 -27.41 -13.34
N THR A 476 -27.57 -26.16 -12.95
CA THR A 476 -28.00 -24.97 -13.72
C THR A 476 -26.91 -24.48 -14.67
N LEU A 477 -25.64 -24.72 -14.35
CA LEU A 477 -24.50 -24.21 -15.12
C LEU A 477 -24.16 -25.08 -16.34
N ILE A 478 -24.24 -26.42 -16.21
CA ILE A 478 -23.88 -27.36 -17.29
C ILE A 478 -24.66 -27.09 -18.59
N PRO A 479 -25.99 -26.85 -18.57
CA PRO A 479 -26.73 -26.55 -19.80
C PRO A 479 -26.36 -25.21 -20.46
N MET A 480 -25.81 -24.26 -19.69
CA MET A 480 -25.47 -22.90 -20.17
C MET A 480 -24.10 -22.83 -20.86
N ILE A 481 -23.21 -23.78 -20.57
CA ILE A 481 -21.81 -23.80 -21.05
C ILE A 481 -21.73 -24.31 -22.50
N GLY A 482 -22.74 -25.02 -22.99
CA GLY A 482 -22.79 -25.62 -24.32
C GLY A 482 -22.00 -26.92 -24.41
N SER A 483 -22.51 -27.88 -25.22
CA SER A 483 -21.93 -29.22 -25.37
C SER A 483 -20.48 -29.19 -25.88
N THR A 484 -20.14 -28.26 -26.77
CA THR A 484 -18.78 -28.11 -27.32
C THR A 484 -17.75 -27.80 -26.24
N LEU A 485 -18.02 -26.85 -25.36
CA LEU A 485 -17.08 -26.46 -24.29
C LEU A 485 -16.95 -27.56 -23.24
N LEU A 486 -18.04 -28.30 -22.95
CA LEU A 486 -17.99 -29.49 -22.10
C LEU A 486 -17.10 -30.59 -22.69
N ILE A 487 -17.17 -30.83 -24.00
CA ILE A 487 -16.30 -31.80 -24.69
C ILE A 487 -14.85 -31.35 -24.61
N VAL A 488 -14.55 -30.07 -24.86
CA VAL A 488 -13.19 -29.51 -24.77
C VAL A 488 -12.63 -29.67 -23.36
N VAL A 489 -13.40 -29.33 -22.32
CA VAL A 489 -13.00 -29.53 -20.92
C VAL A 489 -12.80 -31.01 -20.60
N GLY A 490 -13.67 -31.89 -21.10
CA GLY A 490 -13.54 -33.34 -20.95
C GLY A 490 -12.26 -33.89 -21.57
N ILE A 491 -11.94 -33.51 -22.81
CA ILE A 491 -10.69 -33.89 -23.50
C ILE A 491 -9.48 -33.37 -22.73
N ALA A 492 -9.50 -32.12 -22.28
CA ALA A 492 -8.42 -31.55 -21.48
C ALA A 492 -8.20 -32.33 -20.17
N LEU A 493 -9.27 -32.72 -19.47
CA LEU A 493 -9.19 -33.55 -18.26
C LEU A 493 -8.60 -34.93 -18.55
N VAL A 494 -8.99 -35.59 -19.65
CA VAL A 494 -8.41 -36.89 -20.05
C VAL A 494 -6.91 -36.76 -20.32
N ILE A 495 -6.48 -35.71 -21.02
CA ILE A 495 -5.06 -35.44 -21.27
C ILE A 495 -4.30 -35.20 -19.96
N ILE A 496 -4.87 -34.42 -19.03
CA ILE A 496 -4.28 -34.16 -17.72
C ILE A 496 -4.15 -35.45 -16.90
N ILE A 497 -5.17 -36.32 -16.90
CA ILE A 497 -5.14 -37.61 -16.19
C ILE A 497 -4.10 -38.54 -16.84
N ALA A 498 -4.05 -38.61 -18.17
CA ALA A 498 -3.06 -39.42 -18.88
C ALA A 498 -1.64 -38.93 -18.57
N LEU A 499 -1.42 -37.61 -18.52
CA LEU A 499 -0.16 -37.01 -18.10
C LEU A 499 0.18 -37.35 -16.65
N ASP A 500 -0.77 -37.26 -15.71
CA ASP A 500 -0.55 -37.62 -14.30
C ASP A 500 -0.14 -39.09 -14.15
N VAL A 501 -0.88 -40.00 -14.80
CA VAL A 501 -0.57 -41.43 -14.80
C VAL A 501 0.81 -41.69 -15.42
N PHE A 502 1.11 -41.06 -16.55
CA PHE A 502 2.42 -41.17 -17.20
C PHE A 502 3.55 -40.71 -16.27
N LEU A 503 3.38 -39.58 -15.58
CA LEU A 503 4.39 -39.04 -14.65
C LEU A 503 4.57 -39.96 -13.42
N GLU A 504 3.49 -40.48 -12.85
CA GLU A 504 3.54 -41.42 -11.72
C GLU A 504 4.22 -42.75 -12.09
N VAL A 505 3.98 -43.27 -13.30
CA VAL A 505 4.57 -44.54 -13.76
C VAL A 505 6.00 -44.37 -14.24
N LYS A 506 6.29 -43.35 -15.07
CA LYS A 506 7.59 -43.19 -15.72
C LYS A 506 8.62 -42.48 -14.83
N PHE A 507 8.17 -41.59 -13.95
CA PHE A 507 9.06 -40.76 -13.11
C PHE A 507 8.69 -40.83 -11.61
N PRO A 508 8.59 -42.03 -11.00
CA PRO A 508 8.11 -42.16 -9.63
C PRO A 508 9.00 -41.42 -8.63
N ILE A 509 8.40 -40.57 -7.80
CA ILE A 509 9.09 -39.81 -6.74
C ILE A 509 8.80 -40.45 -5.38
N LYS A 510 9.87 -40.87 -4.70
CA LYS A 510 9.76 -41.53 -3.39
C LYS A 510 9.18 -40.60 -2.33
N LYS A 511 8.32 -41.16 -1.48
CA LYS A 511 7.70 -40.44 -0.36
C LYS A 511 8.76 -39.91 0.59
N ARG A 512 8.82 -38.59 0.75
CA ARG A 512 9.76 -37.94 1.69
C ARG A 512 9.13 -37.77 3.08
N GLY A 513 9.79 -38.31 4.11
CA GLY A 513 9.41 -38.17 5.52
C GLY A 513 8.32 -39.14 5.99
N SER A 514 8.24 -39.32 7.31
CA SER A 514 7.20 -40.16 7.92
C SER A 514 5.81 -39.55 7.73
N TRP A 515 4.76 -40.38 7.80
CA TRP A 515 3.37 -39.92 7.79
C TRP A 515 3.11 -38.81 8.82
N LYS A 516 3.68 -38.96 10.03
CA LYS A 516 3.61 -37.95 11.11
C LYS A 516 4.16 -36.59 10.66
N ARG A 517 5.34 -36.56 10.00
CA ARG A 517 5.93 -35.29 9.51
C ARG A 517 5.07 -34.65 8.43
N ARG A 518 4.50 -35.44 7.52
CA ARG A 518 3.58 -34.93 6.49
C ARG A 518 2.30 -34.36 7.09
N GLY A 519 1.74 -35.03 8.09
CA GLY A 519 0.57 -34.54 8.83
C GLY A 519 0.83 -33.21 9.55
N ILE A 520 2.02 -33.03 10.15
CA ILE A 520 2.42 -31.75 10.75
C ILE A 520 2.46 -30.63 9.70
N TRP A 521 3.07 -30.87 8.52
CA TRP A 521 3.12 -29.87 7.46
C TRP A 521 1.73 -29.56 6.87
N ALA A 522 0.86 -30.56 6.72
CA ALA A 522 -0.52 -30.34 6.31
C ALA A 522 -1.30 -29.53 7.36
N LEU A 523 -1.11 -29.79 8.65
CA LEU A 523 -1.72 -28.99 9.73
C LEU A 523 -1.22 -27.53 9.71
N LEU A 524 0.08 -27.31 9.58
CA LEU A 524 0.64 -25.95 9.45
C LEU A 524 0.10 -25.24 8.20
N SER A 525 -0.10 -25.98 7.10
CA SER A 525 -0.70 -25.47 5.88
C SER A 525 -2.16 -25.06 6.08
N LEU A 526 -2.95 -25.87 6.80
CA LEU A 526 -4.32 -25.52 7.19
C LEU A 526 -4.36 -24.26 8.06
N LEU A 527 -3.45 -24.15 9.05
CA LEU A 527 -3.33 -22.94 9.88
C LEU A 527 -2.96 -21.70 9.04
N LEU A 528 -2.11 -21.86 8.01
CA LEU A 528 -1.80 -20.78 7.07
C LEU A 528 -3.07 -20.34 6.31
N PHE A 529 -3.93 -21.26 5.87
CA PHE A 529 -5.21 -20.93 5.22
C PHE A 529 -6.24 -20.28 6.16
N LEU A 530 -6.01 -20.23 7.47
CA LEU A 530 -6.80 -19.42 8.40
C LEU A 530 -6.32 -17.96 8.48
N THR A 531 -5.07 -17.67 8.07
CA THR A 531 -4.51 -16.31 8.14
C THR A 531 -5.25 -15.26 7.28
N PRO A 532 -5.84 -15.58 6.10
CA PRO A 532 -6.65 -14.66 5.32
C PRO A 532 -7.80 -13.99 6.08
N LEU A 533 -8.36 -14.66 7.10
CA LEU A 533 -9.40 -14.10 7.97
C LEU A 533 -8.93 -12.87 8.76
N ARG A 534 -7.62 -12.57 8.76
CA ARG A 534 -7.03 -11.41 9.44
C ARG A 534 -6.16 -10.57 8.49
N PHE A 535 -6.23 -10.79 7.18
CA PHE A 535 -5.46 -10.01 6.19
C PHE A 535 -5.85 -8.53 6.17
N ASN A 536 -7.12 -8.23 6.44
CA ASN A 536 -7.69 -6.88 6.36
C ASN A 536 -8.13 -6.32 7.72
N HIS A 537 -7.71 -6.96 8.83
CA HIS A 537 -8.01 -6.50 10.18
C HIS A 537 -6.88 -5.60 10.67
N ASP A 538 -7.11 -4.30 10.61
CA ASP A 538 -6.09 -3.28 10.88
C ASP A 538 -5.42 -3.43 12.25
N GLY A 539 -4.11 -3.18 12.29
CA GLY A 539 -3.32 -3.24 13.53
C GLY A 539 -2.99 -4.65 14.01
N GLY A 540 -3.55 -5.69 13.37
CA GLY A 540 -3.22 -7.08 13.65
C GLY A 540 -1.83 -7.49 13.15
N PHE A 541 -1.19 -8.43 13.85
CA PHE A 541 0.11 -9.00 13.44
C PHE A 541 0.09 -9.57 12.01
N ILE A 542 -0.96 -10.32 11.67
CA ILE A 542 -1.15 -10.92 10.35
C ILE A 542 -1.36 -9.85 9.27
N TYR A 543 -2.12 -8.79 9.57
CA TYR A 543 -2.32 -7.66 8.66
C TYR A 543 -0.97 -7.04 8.25
N HIS A 544 -0.08 -6.76 9.21
CA HIS A 544 1.23 -6.18 8.89
C HIS A 544 2.14 -7.14 8.14
N ILE A 545 2.14 -8.44 8.49
CA ILE A 545 2.91 -9.44 7.76
C ILE A 545 2.44 -9.54 6.31
N ASN A 546 1.14 -9.69 6.09
CA ASN A 546 0.53 -9.77 4.76
C ASN A 546 0.93 -8.56 3.89
N ARG A 547 0.79 -7.35 4.44
CA ARG A 547 1.16 -6.09 3.75
C ARG A 547 2.67 -5.97 3.52
N GLY A 548 3.49 -6.60 4.38
CA GLY A 548 4.94 -6.68 4.23
C GLY A 548 5.41 -7.58 3.09
N PHE A 549 4.57 -8.54 2.67
CA PHE A 549 4.72 -9.31 1.43
C PHE A 549 4.18 -8.55 0.19
N ASP A 550 3.93 -7.25 0.29
CA ASP A 550 3.39 -6.40 -0.77
C ASP A 550 1.96 -6.76 -1.24
N ASN A 551 1.25 -7.65 -0.51
CA ASN A 551 -0.19 -7.84 -0.65
C ASN A 551 -0.93 -6.63 -0.05
N LYS A 552 -1.19 -5.64 -0.91
CA LYS A 552 -1.76 -4.34 -0.53
C LYS A 552 -2.94 -4.04 -1.42
N GLN A 553 -4.07 -4.67 -1.12
CA GLN A 553 -5.31 -4.50 -1.87
C GLN A 553 -5.99 -3.18 -1.54
N SER A 554 -6.51 -2.48 -2.55
CA SER A 554 -7.22 -1.22 -2.38
C SER A 554 -8.74 -1.38 -2.22
N PHE A 555 -9.29 -2.49 -2.74
CA PHE A 555 -10.71 -2.81 -2.87
C PHE A 555 -11.55 -1.78 -3.65
N ARG A 556 -10.92 -0.72 -4.18
CA ARG A 556 -11.56 0.34 -4.97
C ARG A 556 -11.68 -0.03 -6.45
N ASN A 557 -10.68 -0.73 -6.96
CA ASN A 557 -10.64 -1.18 -8.35
C ASN A 557 -10.26 -2.67 -8.36
N PRO A 558 -11.27 -3.57 -8.33
CA PRO A 558 -11.04 -5.01 -8.31
C PRO A 558 -10.22 -5.51 -9.50
N GLU A 559 -10.37 -4.92 -10.68
CA GLU A 559 -9.60 -5.22 -11.90
C GLU A 559 -8.10 -4.94 -11.71
N ARG A 560 -7.77 -3.76 -11.19
CA ARG A 560 -6.38 -3.42 -10.89
C ARG A 560 -5.84 -4.28 -9.75
N ASP A 561 -6.62 -4.49 -8.70
CA ASP A 561 -6.21 -5.23 -7.51
C ASP A 561 -5.86 -6.69 -7.86
N ILE A 562 -6.62 -7.33 -8.73
CA ILE A 562 -6.32 -8.69 -9.19
C ILE A 562 -5.07 -8.73 -10.08
N GLN A 563 -4.84 -7.73 -10.93
CA GLN A 563 -3.63 -7.65 -11.77
C GLN A 563 -2.33 -7.51 -10.94
N ILE A 564 -2.38 -6.81 -9.79
CA ILE A 564 -1.19 -6.54 -8.97
C ILE A 564 -0.97 -7.52 -7.81
N ASN A 565 -2.03 -8.19 -7.32
CA ASN A 565 -1.94 -9.16 -6.23
C ASN A 565 -2.16 -10.61 -6.71
N GLY A 566 -2.59 -10.81 -7.95
CA GLY A 566 -2.87 -12.11 -8.52
C GLY A 566 -4.21 -12.70 -8.05
N PRO A 567 -4.74 -13.70 -8.78
CA PRO A 567 -6.09 -14.21 -8.57
C PRO A 567 -6.28 -14.95 -7.25
N ILE A 568 -5.22 -15.60 -6.75
CA ILE A 568 -5.26 -16.34 -5.48
C ILE A 568 -5.31 -15.39 -4.29
N LEU A 569 -4.34 -14.47 -4.16
CA LEU A 569 -4.34 -13.54 -3.03
C LEU A 569 -5.54 -12.60 -3.09
N ASN A 570 -5.96 -12.18 -4.29
CA ASN A 570 -7.19 -11.41 -4.46
C ASN A 570 -8.39 -12.14 -3.84
N PHE A 571 -8.60 -13.42 -4.17
CA PHE A 571 -9.66 -14.22 -3.56
C PHE A 571 -9.53 -14.32 -2.03
N LEU A 572 -8.32 -14.60 -1.53
CA LEU A 572 -8.07 -14.68 -0.09
C LEU A 572 -8.34 -13.36 0.64
N ASN A 573 -8.05 -12.22 0.01
CA ASN A 573 -8.33 -10.89 0.56
C ASN A 573 -9.84 -10.60 0.66
N TYR A 574 -10.70 -11.25 -0.12
CA TYR A 574 -12.16 -11.08 -0.04
C TYR A 574 -12.84 -12.03 0.97
N LEU A 575 -12.11 -12.95 1.62
CA LEU A 575 -12.70 -13.91 2.59
C LEU A 575 -13.24 -13.25 3.85
N ASP A 576 -12.49 -12.30 4.42
CA ASP A 576 -12.94 -11.50 5.55
C ASP A 576 -12.47 -10.05 5.42
N LEU A 577 -13.44 -9.16 5.30
CA LEU A 577 -13.25 -7.73 5.12
C LEU A 577 -13.78 -7.01 6.34
N GLN A 578 -12.90 -6.26 7.01
CA GLN A 578 -13.33 -5.36 8.08
C GLN A 578 -14.02 -4.13 7.47
N VAL A 579 -15.33 -4.24 7.29
CA VAL A 579 -16.19 -3.21 6.70
C VAL A 579 -16.25 -1.96 7.59
N MET A 580 -16.48 -2.14 8.89
CA MET A 580 -16.69 -1.06 9.86
C MET A 580 -16.27 -1.50 11.28
N ASP A 581 -15.88 -0.56 12.14
CA ASP A 581 -15.65 -0.83 13.55
C ASP A 581 -16.96 -1.04 14.30
N GLN A 582 -16.95 -1.96 15.27
CA GLN A 582 -18.09 -2.17 16.15
C GLN A 582 -18.23 -1.01 17.14
N PRO A 583 -19.36 -0.26 17.13
CA PRO A 583 -19.61 0.76 18.14
C PRO A 583 -19.67 0.14 19.54
N ALA A 584 -19.11 0.82 20.53
CA ALA A 584 -18.91 0.28 21.88
C ALA A 584 -20.20 -0.20 22.56
N ASN A 585 -21.33 0.44 22.24
CA ASN A 585 -22.65 0.13 22.78
C ASN A 585 -23.55 -0.65 21.81
N TYR A 586 -23.01 -1.23 20.73
CA TYR A 586 -23.82 -1.96 19.76
C TYR A 586 -24.43 -3.23 20.38
N SER A 587 -25.77 -3.29 20.43
CA SER A 587 -26.54 -4.44 20.90
C SER A 587 -27.96 -4.40 20.33
N GLN A 588 -28.70 -5.51 20.44
CA GLN A 588 -30.12 -5.54 20.07
C GLN A 588 -30.94 -4.52 20.88
N SER A 589 -30.65 -4.39 22.18
CA SER A 589 -31.30 -3.41 23.06
C SER A 589 -31.07 -1.98 22.57
N THR A 590 -29.85 -1.67 22.15
CA THR A 590 -29.49 -0.35 21.59
C THR A 590 -30.29 -0.04 20.34
N ILE A 591 -30.36 -0.97 19.38
CA ILE A 591 -31.14 -0.77 18.14
C ILE A 591 -32.63 -0.62 18.43
N ASN A 592 -33.19 -1.39 19.37
CA ASN A 592 -34.58 -1.24 19.79
C ASN A 592 -34.84 0.11 20.47
N HIS A 593 -33.90 0.59 21.29
CA HIS A 593 -33.97 1.93 21.89
C HIS A 593 -33.96 3.03 20.83
N LEU A 594 -33.07 2.93 19.83
CA LEU A 594 -33.01 3.86 18.71
C LEU A 594 -34.31 3.84 17.90
N ASN A 595 -34.88 2.67 17.62
CA ASN A 595 -36.19 2.56 16.97
C ASN A 595 -37.28 3.34 17.75
N SER A 596 -37.40 3.11 19.06
CA SER A 596 -38.37 3.83 19.91
C SER A 596 -38.12 5.33 19.98
N LYS A 597 -36.85 5.76 20.05
CA LYS A 597 -36.46 7.19 20.04
C LYS A 597 -36.91 7.85 18.74
N TYR A 598 -36.53 7.29 17.60
CA TYR A 598 -36.83 7.88 16.30
C TYR A 598 -38.28 7.68 15.86
N GLN A 599 -39.01 6.72 16.43
CA GLN A 599 -40.47 6.64 16.26
C GLN A 599 -41.16 7.89 16.80
N LYS A 600 -40.79 8.35 18.00
CA LYS A 600 -41.35 9.59 18.56
C LYS A 600 -41.05 10.80 17.67
N ILE A 601 -39.82 10.89 17.16
CA ILE A 601 -39.42 11.97 16.23
C ILE A 601 -40.20 11.86 14.91
N ALA A 602 -40.36 10.65 14.37
CA ALA A 602 -41.15 10.41 13.18
C ALA A 602 -42.61 10.84 13.37
N ASP A 603 -43.22 10.54 14.52
CA ASP A 603 -44.58 10.94 14.84
C ASP A 603 -44.72 12.47 14.87
N GLU A 604 -43.75 13.19 15.45
CA GLU A 604 -43.72 14.66 15.43
C GLU A 604 -43.59 15.23 14.01
N ILE A 605 -42.64 14.72 13.21
CA ILE A 605 -42.48 15.12 11.80
C ILE A 605 -43.80 14.86 11.04
N ASN A 606 -44.42 13.70 11.26
CA ASN A 606 -45.62 13.24 10.55
C ASN A 606 -46.89 14.03 10.88
N LYS A 607 -46.93 14.82 11.95
CA LYS A 607 -48.04 15.77 12.23
C LYS A 607 -48.17 16.82 11.13
N THR A 608 -47.05 17.20 10.50
CA THR A 608 -47.02 18.25 9.47
C THR A 608 -46.92 17.70 8.04
N ARG A 609 -46.44 16.47 7.87
CA ARG A 609 -46.32 15.79 6.57
C ARG A 609 -47.66 15.22 6.11
N LYS A 610 -48.17 15.70 4.97
CA LYS A 610 -49.51 15.35 4.46
C LYS A 610 -49.51 14.16 3.50
N ASN A 611 -48.43 13.96 2.75
CA ASN A 611 -48.37 12.98 1.68
C ASN A 611 -47.88 11.61 2.15
N ASN A 612 -48.18 10.57 1.37
CA ASN A 612 -47.65 9.22 1.55
C ASN A 612 -46.88 8.81 0.29
N LEU A 613 -45.64 8.34 0.46
CA LEU A 613 -44.77 7.93 -0.65
C LEU A 613 -45.40 6.86 -1.55
N LYS A 614 -46.24 5.96 -1.03
CA LYS A 614 -46.91 4.94 -1.84
C LYS A 614 -47.79 5.52 -2.95
N ASN A 615 -48.18 6.79 -2.84
CA ASN A 615 -48.98 7.52 -3.82
C ASN A 615 -48.14 8.46 -4.71
N GLN A 616 -46.81 8.47 -4.56
CA GLN A 616 -45.89 9.35 -5.28
C GLN A 616 -45.11 8.55 -6.33
N THR A 617 -44.77 9.17 -7.46
CA THR A 617 -43.74 8.64 -8.37
C THR A 617 -42.42 9.34 -8.08
N VAL A 618 -41.43 8.59 -7.61
CA VAL A 618 -40.10 9.13 -7.29
C VAL A 618 -39.06 8.53 -8.21
N VAL A 619 -38.27 9.38 -8.86
CA VAL A 619 -37.19 8.99 -9.77
C VAL A 619 -35.87 9.44 -9.17
N PHE A 620 -35.01 8.50 -8.82
CA PHE A 620 -33.61 8.79 -8.51
C PHE A 620 -32.83 8.63 -9.81
N ASN A 621 -32.35 9.74 -10.35
CA ASN A 621 -31.59 9.76 -11.59
C ASN A 621 -30.11 10.01 -11.34
N LEU A 622 -29.35 8.92 -11.38
CA LEU A 622 -27.90 8.95 -11.47
C LEU A 622 -27.51 9.31 -12.91
N SER A 623 -26.92 10.50 -13.08
CA SER A 623 -26.38 10.97 -14.35
C SER A 623 -24.88 10.71 -14.40
N GLU A 624 -24.48 9.69 -15.15
CA GLU A 624 -23.09 9.22 -15.25
C GLU A 624 -22.10 10.36 -15.47
N SER A 625 -21.10 10.44 -14.60
CA SER A 625 -19.99 11.39 -14.62
C SER A 625 -20.41 12.85 -14.81
N PHE A 626 -21.64 13.25 -14.45
CA PHE A 626 -22.10 14.62 -14.67
C PHE A 626 -21.48 15.61 -13.68
N VAL A 627 -20.76 16.59 -14.21
CA VAL A 627 -20.21 17.73 -13.46
C VAL A 627 -20.51 18.98 -14.26
N ASP A 628 -20.88 20.06 -13.57
CA ASP A 628 -20.95 21.38 -14.20
C ASP A 628 -19.52 21.78 -14.65
N PRO A 629 -19.23 21.89 -15.95
CA PRO A 629 -17.87 22.09 -16.41
C PRO A 629 -17.19 23.34 -15.83
N TYR A 630 -17.96 24.35 -15.42
CA TYR A 630 -17.41 25.57 -14.82
C TYR A 630 -16.92 25.38 -13.37
N THR A 631 -17.20 24.24 -12.73
CA THR A 631 -16.71 23.95 -11.38
C THR A 631 -15.36 23.24 -11.36
N PHE A 632 -14.81 22.86 -12.52
CA PHE A 632 -13.46 22.29 -12.57
C PHE A 632 -12.41 23.32 -12.13
N PRO A 633 -11.46 22.96 -11.24
CA PRO A 633 -10.43 23.89 -10.83
C PRO A 633 -9.61 24.41 -12.03
N THR A 634 -9.38 25.72 -12.07
CA THR A 634 -8.55 26.42 -13.08
C THR A 634 -9.08 26.42 -14.52
N ILE A 635 -10.19 25.74 -14.81
CA ILE A 635 -10.72 25.66 -16.18
C ILE A 635 -11.11 27.04 -16.71
N LYS A 636 -10.83 27.26 -17.98
CA LYS A 636 -11.30 28.41 -18.75
C LYS A 636 -11.89 27.89 -20.05
N ILE A 637 -13.17 28.15 -20.25
CA ILE A 637 -13.88 27.88 -21.50
C ILE A 637 -14.00 29.21 -22.24
N ASP A 638 -13.58 29.23 -23.51
CA ASP A 638 -13.66 30.43 -24.34
C ASP A 638 -15.10 30.99 -24.40
N LYS A 639 -15.24 32.32 -24.33
CA LYS A 639 -16.54 33.00 -24.29
C LYS A 639 -17.39 32.78 -25.55
N SER A 640 -16.76 32.43 -26.68
CA SER A 640 -17.45 32.09 -27.92
C SER A 640 -18.10 30.70 -27.89
N ALA A 641 -17.78 29.85 -26.90
CA ALA A 641 -18.43 28.56 -26.72
C ALA A 641 -19.77 28.74 -25.98
N PRO A 642 -20.85 28.04 -26.39
CA PRO A 642 -22.11 28.11 -25.65
C PRO A 642 -22.00 27.41 -24.30
N ASN A 643 -22.74 27.92 -23.30
CA ASN A 643 -22.84 27.29 -21.99
C ASN A 643 -23.39 25.84 -22.12
N PRO A 644 -22.60 24.81 -21.76
CA PRO A 644 -22.98 23.41 -21.92
C PRO A 644 -24.11 22.96 -21.00
N VAL A 645 -24.35 23.63 -19.86
CA VAL A 645 -25.28 23.18 -18.80
C VAL A 645 -26.34 24.22 -18.47
N LYS A 646 -26.75 25.02 -19.47
CA LYS A 646 -27.64 26.17 -19.27
C LYS A 646 -28.99 25.79 -18.65
N PHE A 647 -29.61 24.68 -19.06
CA PHE A 647 -30.89 24.27 -18.50
C PHE A 647 -30.75 23.79 -17.05
N ILE A 648 -29.77 22.93 -16.77
CA ILE A 648 -29.53 22.38 -15.43
C ILE A 648 -29.18 23.51 -14.45
N GLN A 649 -28.35 24.49 -14.84
CA GLN A 649 -28.09 25.66 -14.01
C GLN A 649 -29.36 26.48 -13.73
N SER A 650 -30.29 26.59 -14.69
CA SER A 650 -31.57 27.29 -14.48
C SER A 650 -32.51 26.60 -13.48
N MET A 651 -32.24 25.34 -13.12
CA MET A 651 -33.01 24.63 -12.09
C MET A 651 -32.78 25.19 -10.70
N LYS A 652 -31.69 25.96 -10.47
CA LYS A 652 -31.44 26.66 -9.21
C LYS A 652 -32.61 27.55 -8.76
N ASP A 653 -33.30 28.16 -9.71
CA ASP A 653 -34.43 29.06 -9.42
C ASP A 653 -35.75 28.31 -9.27
N LYS A 654 -35.84 27.08 -9.80
CA LYS A 654 -37.10 26.32 -10.01
C LYS A 654 -37.19 25.04 -9.18
N SER A 655 -36.18 24.73 -8.37
CA SER A 655 -36.07 23.48 -7.64
C SER A 655 -35.11 23.61 -6.47
N THR A 656 -35.05 22.58 -5.63
CA THR A 656 -33.95 22.43 -4.67
C THR A 656 -32.68 22.09 -5.44
N TYR A 657 -31.61 22.87 -5.28
CA TYR A 657 -30.38 22.76 -6.07
C TYR A 657 -29.15 23.01 -5.20
N GLY A 658 -28.07 22.29 -5.46
CA GLY A 658 -26.81 22.53 -4.76
C GLY A 658 -25.64 21.70 -5.26
N ASN A 659 -24.74 21.38 -4.33
CA ASN A 659 -23.57 20.56 -4.54
C ASN A 659 -23.73 19.24 -3.79
N MET A 660 -23.45 18.13 -4.48
CA MET A 660 -23.42 16.79 -3.90
C MET A 660 -21.97 16.35 -3.71
N LEU A 661 -21.65 15.89 -2.51
CA LEU A 661 -20.34 15.31 -2.17
C LEU A 661 -20.33 13.84 -2.61
N SER A 662 -19.40 13.52 -3.48
CA SER A 662 -19.19 12.19 -4.04
C SER A 662 -18.14 11.41 -3.25
N ALA A 663 -18.44 10.14 -2.98
CA ALA A 663 -17.45 9.17 -2.53
C ALA A 663 -16.53 8.67 -3.67
N GLY A 664 -16.78 9.10 -4.91
CA GLY A 664 -16.10 8.65 -6.13
C GLY A 664 -15.26 9.73 -6.80
N TYR A 665 -14.26 9.28 -7.55
CA TYR A 665 -13.52 10.10 -8.52
C TYR A 665 -13.07 9.19 -9.66
N GLY A 666 -13.55 9.47 -10.88
CA GLY A 666 -13.29 8.63 -12.05
C GLY A 666 -13.87 7.22 -11.96
N GLY A 667 -14.87 7.01 -11.11
CA GLY A 667 -15.50 5.73 -10.83
C GLY A 667 -16.21 5.73 -9.48
N GLY A 668 -16.87 4.62 -9.16
CA GLY A 668 -17.58 4.43 -7.89
C GLY A 668 -19.10 4.57 -7.99
N THR A 669 -19.68 4.60 -9.19
CA THR A 669 -21.11 4.76 -9.47
C THR A 669 -22.02 3.95 -8.52
N ALA A 670 -21.71 2.67 -8.29
CA ALA A 670 -22.50 1.81 -7.40
C ALA A 670 -22.45 2.24 -5.91
N ASN A 671 -21.41 2.95 -5.47
CA ASN A 671 -21.31 3.46 -4.12
C ASN A 671 -22.32 4.58 -3.90
N MET A 672 -22.33 5.58 -4.79
CA MET A 672 -23.30 6.68 -4.74
C MET A 672 -24.72 6.14 -4.90
N GLU A 673 -24.93 5.18 -5.81
CA GLU A 673 -26.21 4.50 -5.96
C GLU A 673 -26.67 3.85 -4.66
N TRP A 674 -25.79 3.09 -3.98
CA TRP A 674 -26.08 2.50 -2.68
C TRP A 674 -26.39 3.55 -1.60
N GLU A 675 -25.61 4.64 -1.51
CA GLU A 675 -25.88 5.73 -0.56
C GLU A 675 -27.26 6.35 -0.81
N THR A 676 -27.61 6.64 -2.06
CA THR A 676 -28.93 7.21 -2.38
C THR A 676 -30.08 6.26 -2.07
N LEU A 677 -29.93 4.96 -2.36
CA LEU A 677 -30.99 3.99 -2.13
C LEU A 677 -31.19 3.65 -0.65
N THR A 678 -30.15 3.79 0.17
CA THR A 678 -30.16 3.32 1.56
C THR A 678 -30.22 4.47 2.56
N GLY A 679 -29.58 5.60 2.29
CA GLY A 679 -29.33 6.66 3.27
C GLY A 679 -28.12 6.38 4.18
N LEU A 680 -27.38 5.30 3.92
CA LEU A 680 -26.11 4.99 4.59
C LEU A 680 -24.96 5.67 3.84
N ASN A 681 -23.83 5.92 4.52
CA ASN A 681 -22.78 6.80 4.02
C ASN A 681 -21.43 6.07 3.91
N MET A 682 -20.73 6.23 2.78
CA MET A 682 -19.45 5.58 2.53
C MET A 682 -18.34 6.03 3.48
N GLY A 683 -18.43 7.24 4.06
CA GLY A 683 -17.47 7.77 5.02
C GLY A 683 -17.39 6.98 6.34
N MET A 684 -18.40 6.18 6.67
CA MET A 684 -18.39 5.35 7.88
C MET A 684 -17.60 4.04 7.71
N PHE A 685 -17.16 3.70 6.50
CA PHE A 685 -16.38 2.48 6.27
C PHE A 685 -14.90 2.65 6.62
N ARG A 686 -14.29 1.54 7.05
CA ARG A 686 -12.85 1.46 7.39
C ARG A 686 -11.94 1.24 6.18
N SER A 687 -12.51 0.96 5.03
CA SER A 687 -11.78 0.76 3.78
C SER A 687 -12.66 1.21 2.64
N THR A 688 -12.03 1.68 1.56
CA THR A 688 -12.75 1.87 0.30
C THR A 688 -13.28 0.51 -0.14
N LEU A 689 -14.59 0.40 -0.37
CA LEU A 689 -15.23 -0.84 -0.80
C LEU A 689 -16.39 -0.52 -1.73
N THR A 690 -16.91 -1.53 -2.40
CA THR A 690 -18.16 -1.46 -3.17
C THR A 690 -19.25 -2.23 -2.41
N PRO A 691 -20.22 -1.54 -1.79
CA PRO A 691 -21.22 -2.19 -0.93
C PRO A 691 -22.01 -3.29 -1.63
N TYR A 692 -22.28 -3.14 -2.93
CA TYR A 692 -23.00 -4.14 -3.71
C TYR A 692 -22.27 -5.48 -3.81
N VAL A 693 -20.95 -5.46 -3.72
CA VAL A 693 -20.13 -6.67 -3.77
C VAL A 693 -19.84 -7.20 -2.37
N GLN A 694 -19.58 -6.30 -1.41
CA GLN A 694 -18.94 -6.65 -0.14
C GLN A 694 -19.89 -6.61 1.06
N VAL A 695 -21.03 -5.89 0.96
CA VAL A 695 -21.95 -5.66 2.06
C VAL A 695 -23.31 -6.32 1.78
N VAL A 696 -23.97 -5.93 0.69
CA VAL A 696 -25.33 -6.37 0.34
C VAL A 696 -25.46 -7.89 0.21
N PRO A 697 -24.48 -8.64 -0.37
CA PRO A 697 -24.61 -10.08 -0.54
C PRO A 697 -24.73 -10.89 0.76
N ARG A 698 -24.33 -10.30 1.90
CA ARG A 698 -24.45 -10.89 3.24
C ARG A 698 -25.91 -11.00 3.72
N TYR A 699 -26.83 -10.35 3.04
CA TYR A 699 -28.24 -10.27 3.42
C TYR A 699 -29.15 -10.89 2.36
N LYS A 700 -30.18 -11.63 2.79
CA LYS A 700 -31.24 -12.14 1.90
C LYS A 700 -32.20 -11.03 1.45
N PHE A 701 -32.30 -9.99 2.27
CA PHE A 701 -33.11 -8.80 2.05
C PHE A 701 -32.34 -7.61 2.58
N TYR A 702 -32.26 -6.54 1.79
CA TYR A 702 -31.54 -5.33 2.16
C TYR A 702 -32.46 -4.11 2.01
N PRO A 703 -32.63 -3.30 3.05
CA PRO A 703 -33.59 -2.22 3.08
C PRO A 703 -33.13 -1.05 2.19
N THR A 704 -34.06 -0.52 1.40
CA THR A 704 -33.86 0.67 0.57
C THR A 704 -35.12 1.53 0.57
N ILE A 705 -35.03 2.77 0.10
CA ILE A 705 -36.19 3.67 -0.08
C ILE A 705 -37.30 3.04 -0.94
N GLY A 706 -36.96 2.10 -1.81
CA GLY A 706 -37.93 1.36 -2.62
C GLY A 706 -38.89 0.47 -1.80
N MET A 707 -38.68 0.30 -0.49
CA MET A 707 -39.64 -0.40 0.38
C MET A 707 -40.90 0.41 0.69
N ASN A 708 -40.86 1.74 0.54
CA ASN A 708 -42.01 2.62 0.76
C ASN A 708 -42.99 2.64 -0.42
N PHE A 709 -42.75 1.81 -1.44
CA PHE A 709 -43.52 1.75 -2.69
C PHE A 709 -43.94 0.32 -3.00
N ASP A 710 -45.15 0.15 -3.53
CA ASP A 710 -45.66 -1.15 -3.94
C ASP A 710 -45.01 -1.64 -5.25
N TYR A 711 -44.60 -0.69 -6.11
CA TYR A 711 -43.88 -0.96 -7.35
C TYR A 711 -42.55 -0.21 -7.42
N LYS A 712 -41.47 -0.95 -7.69
CA LYS A 712 -40.11 -0.45 -7.81
C LYS A 712 -39.43 -1.02 -9.04
N SER A 713 -38.77 -0.13 -9.78
CA SER A 713 -38.11 -0.47 -11.03
C SER A 713 -36.76 0.20 -11.16
N ALA A 714 -35.86 -0.41 -11.92
CA ALA A 714 -34.61 0.18 -12.32
C ALA A 714 -34.50 0.18 -13.85
N VAL A 715 -33.85 1.21 -14.38
CA VAL A 715 -33.57 1.36 -15.81
C VAL A 715 -32.10 1.75 -15.95
N HIS A 716 -31.34 0.90 -16.63
CA HIS A 716 -29.95 1.17 -16.96
C HIS A 716 -29.71 0.74 -18.42
N PRO A 717 -29.61 1.67 -19.40
CA PRO A 717 -29.52 1.32 -20.82
C PRO A 717 -28.11 0.84 -21.22
N PHE A 718 -27.50 0.00 -20.37
CA PHE A 718 -26.20 -0.63 -20.55
C PHE A 718 -26.23 -2.05 -19.96
N ILE A 719 -25.08 -2.70 -19.84
CA ILE A 719 -24.97 -4.05 -19.29
C ILE A 719 -25.32 -4.02 -17.80
N GLY A 720 -26.37 -4.74 -17.40
CA GLY A 720 -26.90 -4.71 -16.03
C GLY A 720 -26.15 -5.58 -15.02
N THR A 721 -25.22 -6.44 -15.45
CA THR A 721 -24.46 -7.33 -14.56
C THR A 721 -23.31 -6.63 -13.85
N TYR A 722 -22.89 -5.44 -14.28
CA TYR A 722 -21.85 -4.68 -13.59
C TYR A 722 -22.27 -4.36 -12.15
N TYR A 723 -21.30 -4.43 -11.23
CA TYR A 723 -21.48 -4.19 -9.80
C TYR A 723 -22.50 -5.12 -9.12
N SER A 724 -22.73 -6.34 -9.62
CA SER A 724 -23.71 -7.27 -9.02
C SER A 724 -25.16 -6.73 -8.94
N ARG A 725 -25.53 -5.72 -9.76
CA ARG A 725 -26.87 -5.08 -9.69
C ARG A 725 -28.03 -6.06 -9.87
N VAL A 726 -27.89 -7.07 -10.72
CA VAL A 726 -28.96 -8.07 -10.96
C VAL A 726 -29.30 -8.82 -9.67
N GLU A 727 -28.27 -9.24 -8.94
CA GLU A 727 -28.36 -9.99 -7.69
C GLU A 727 -28.83 -9.10 -6.53
N ASP A 728 -28.36 -7.86 -6.49
CA ASP A 728 -28.68 -6.92 -5.42
C ASP A 728 -30.07 -6.31 -5.55
N TYR A 729 -30.52 -6.02 -6.76
CA TYR A 729 -31.89 -5.55 -6.98
C TYR A 729 -32.93 -6.60 -6.59
N LYS A 730 -32.61 -7.90 -6.68
CA LYS A 730 -33.43 -8.97 -6.10
C LYS A 730 -33.48 -8.87 -4.57
N ARG A 731 -32.35 -8.56 -3.91
CA ARG A 731 -32.27 -8.35 -2.45
C ARG A 731 -32.99 -7.07 -2.00
N PHE A 732 -32.99 -6.02 -2.82
CA PHE A 732 -33.78 -4.80 -2.64
C PHE A 732 -35.26 -4.97 -3.02
N LYS A 733 -35.63 -6.13 -3.59
CA LYS A 733 -36.97 -6.52 -4.03
C LYS A 733 -37.52 -5.70 -5.20
N PHE A 734 -36.68 -5.24 -6.12
CA PHE A 734 -37.15 -4.56 -7.34
C PHE A 734 -38.06 -5.48 -8.16
N ASN A 735 -39.21 -4.96 -8.61
CA ASN A 735 -40.15 -5.71 -9.44
C ASN A 735 -39.63 -5.87 -10.88
N LYS A 736 -38.83 -4.90 -11.34
CA LYS A 736 -38.40 -4.80 -12.73
C LYS A 736 -37.02 -4.15 -12.84
N PHE A 737 -36.17 -4.71 -13.70
CA PHE A 737 -34.87 -4.11 -14.05
C PHE A 737 -34.65 -4.17 -15.57
N GLU A 738 -34.78 -3.03 -16.23
CA GLU A 738 -34.53 -2.88 -17.67
C GLU A 738 -33.05 -2.59 -17.93
N TYR A 739 -32.41 -3.45 -18.73
CA TYR A 739 -31.00 -3.28 -19.13
C TYR A 739 -30.70 -4.05 -20.43
N LEU A 740 -29.55 -3.82 -21.04
CA LEU A 740 -29.15 -4.52 -22.27
C LEU A 740 -28.91 -6.01 -22.01
N GLY A 741 -29.72 -6.87 -22.64
CA GLY A 741 -29.69 -8.33 -22.44
C GLY A 741 -30.66 -8.82 -21.36
N SER A 742 -31.44 -7.95 -20.73
CA SER A 742 -32.51 -8.36 -19.82
C SER A 742 -33.77 -8.79 -20.58
N LYS A 743 -34.69 -9.49 -19.90
CA LYS A 743 -36.01 -9.82 -20.45
C LYS A 743 -36.87 -8.58 -20.76
N TYR A 744 -36.50 -7.41 -20.22
CA TYR A 744 -37.16 -6.14 -20.46
C TYR A 744 -36.31 -5.30 -21.43
N LYS A 745 -36.80 -5.15 -22.67
CA LYS A 745 -36.04 -4.48 -23.75
C LYS A 745 -35.90 -2.98 -23.51
N ILE A 746 -34.67 -2.48 -23.63
CA ILE A 746 -34.38 -1.04 -23.78
C ILE A 746 -34.85 -0.58 -25.16
N ILE A 747 -35.77 0.38 -25.19
CA ILE A 747 -36.32 0.99 -26.41
C ILE A 747 -35.53 2.23 -26.82
N ASP A 748 -35.75 2.70 -28.06
CA ASP A 748 -35.20 3.95 -28.59
C ASP A 748 -33.68 4.09 -28.41
N GLN A 749 -32.94 2.98 -28.58
CA GLN A 749 -31.50 2.94 -28.43
C GLN A 749 -30.82 3.88 -29.44
N LYS A 750 -30.37 5.03 -28.93
CA LYS A 750 -29.65 6.05 -29.69
C LYS A 750 -28.26 6.21 -29.14
N LYS A 751 -27.26 6.16 -30.01
CA LYS A 751 -25.87 6.53 -29.73
C LYS A 751 -25.57 7.89 -30.36
N LEU A 752 -24.66 8.65 -29.76
CA LEU A 752 -24.29 9.99 -30.23
C LEU A 752 -22.90 9.97 -30.85
N GLY A 753 -22.81 10.37 -32.13
CA GLY A 753 -21.55 10.36 -32.87
C GLY A 753 -20.96 8.95 -32.95
N LYS A 754 -19.65 8.82 -32.66
CA LYS A 754 -18.92 7.54 -32.63
C LYS A 754 -18.90 6.87 -31.25
N SER A 755 -19.63 7.40 -30.27
CA SER A 755 -19.67 6.79 -28.93
C SER A 755 -20.33 5.41 -28.98
N SER A 756 -19.77 4.44 -28.26
CA SER A 756 -20.35 3.09 -28.12
C SER A 756 -21.50 3.03 -27.13
N TYR A 757 -21.67 4.05 -26.29
CA TYR A 757 -22.65 4.10 -25.21
C TYR A 757 -24.03 4.61 -25.68
N ASN A 758 -25.08 4.11 -25.03
CA ASN A 758 -26.42 4.64 -25.21
C ASN A 758 -26.51 6.05 -24.61
N SER A 759 -27.20 6.93 -25.34
CA SER A 759 -27.40 8.32 -24.97
C SER A 759 -28.35 8.50 -23.78
N ASP A 760 -28.28 9.65 -23.13
CA ASP A 760 -29.22 10.02 -22.07
C ASP A 760 -30.64 10.18 -22.62
N TYR A 761 -30.82 10.49 -23.91
CA TYR A 761 -32.13 10.44 -24.56
C TYR A 761 -32.76 9.04 -24.48
N THR A 762 -31.95 7.99 -24.64
CA THR A 762 -32.38 6.59 -24.46
C THR A 762 -32.79 6.36 -23.01
N ALA A 763 -31.97 6.79 -22.04
CA ALA A 763 -32.26 6.63 -20.61
C ALA A 763 -33.59 7.30 -20.25
N TYR A 764 -33.78 8.58 -20.60
CA TYR A 764 -34.98 9.33 -20.28
C TYR A 764 -36.23 8.86 -21.03
N ALA A 765 -36.10 8.33 -22.26
CA ALA A 765 -37.24 7.74 -22.96
C ALA A 765 -37.77 6.48 -22.25
N ASN A 766 -36.86 5.60 -21.80
CA ASN A 766 -37.22 4.41 -21.03
C ASN A 766 -37.73 4.78 -19.63
N GLY A 767 -37.13 5.78 -18.98
CA GLY A 767 -37.64 6.34 -17.72
C GLY A 767 -39.06 6.89 -17.84
N LEU A 768 -39.35 7.66 -18.90
CA LEU A 768 -40.70 8.16 -19.18
C LEU A 768 -41.70 7.04 -19.46
N LYS A 769 -41.30 6.02 -20.22
CA LYS A 769 -42.11 4.82 -20.44
C LYS A 769 -42.43 4.11 -19.11
N GLN A 770 -41.45 3.98 -18.22
CA GLN A 770 -41.65 3.38 -16.90
C GLN A 770 -42.58 4.23 -16.02
N ILE A 771 -42.41 5.56 -16.01
CA ILE A 771 -43.33 6.50 -15.32
C ILE A 771 -44.77 6.27 -15.77
N ASN A 772 -45.01 6.13 -17.06
CA ASN A 772 -46.34 5.95 -17.65
C ASN A 772 -46.89 4.53 -17.51
N SER A 773 -46.03 3.54 -17.23
CA SER A 773 -46.47 2.14 -17.09
C SER A 773 -47.25 1.85 -15.81
N GLN A 774 -47.25 2.77 -14.84
CA GLN A 774 -47.99 2.64 -13.58
C GLN A 774 -48.86 3.87 -13.35
N SER A 775 -50.14 3.66 -13.06
CA SER A 775 -51.06 4.72 -12.62
C SER A 775 -50.83 5.12 -11.16
N GLY A 776 -50.49 4.16 -10.29
CA GLY A 776 -50.16 4.37 -8.88
C GLY A 776 -48.76 4.94 -8.62
N GLY A 777 -48.41 5.08 -7.34
CA GLY A 777 -47.07 5.48 -6.93
C GLY A 777 -46.03 4.40 -7.23
N GLN A 778 -44.80 4.83 -7.52
CA GLN A 778 -43.70 3.92 -7.85
C GLN A 778 -42.35 4.56 -7.55
N PHE A 779 -41.35 3.72 -7.32
CA PHE A 779 -39.95 4.12 -7.29
C PHE A 779 -39.23 3.71 -8.57
N ILE A 780 -38.42 4.62 -9.12
CA ILE A 780 -37.62 4.38 -10.32
C ILE A 780 -36.17 4.78 -10.03
N ASN A 781 -35.26 3.81 -10.10
CA ASN A 781 -33.82 4.06 -10.12
C ASN A 781 -33.34 4.15 -11.59
N LEU A 782 -33.03 5.35 -12.06
CA LEU A 782 -32.70 5.65 -13.45
C LEU A 782 -31.21 5.99 -13.59
N ILE A 783 -30.44 5.09 -14.20
CA ILE A 783 -28.97 5.18 -14.24
C ILE A 783 -28.53 5.35 -15.69
N SER A 784 -27.96 6.51 -16.03
CA SER A 784 -27.45 6.75 -17.39
C SER A 784 -26.02 6.20 -17.58
N ILE A 785 -25.49 6.27 -18.80
CA ILE A 785 -24.13 5.78 -19.13
C ILE A 785 -23.41 6.66 -20.16
N GLN A 786 -24.05 7.69 -20.70
CA GLN A 786 -23.58 8.39 -21.90
C GLN A 786 -22.19 9.02 -21.72
N ASN A 787 -21.92 9.60 -20.56
CA ASN A 787 -20.67 10.32 -20.29
C ASN A 787 -19.63 9.44 -19.57
N HIS A 788 -19.74 8.11 -19.69
CA HIS A 788 -18.72 7.18 -19.20
C HIS A 788 -17.44 7.28 -20.05
N MET A 789 -16.28 7.10 -19.41
CA MET A 789 -14.96 7.06 -20.08
C MET A 789 -14.83 5.86 -21.05
N PRO A 790 -13.92 5.88 -22.05
CA PRO A 790 -12.90 6.91 -22.38
C PRO A 790 -13.43 8.10 -23.19
N TYR A 791 -12.88 9.30 -23.04
CA TYR A 791 -13.35 10.50 -23.76
C TYR A 791 -12.61 10.75 -25.09
N ASN A 792 -12.82 9.85 -26.06
CA ASN A 792 -12.23 10.01 -27.40
C ASN A 792 -13.03 11.02 -28.23
N ASN A 793 -12.48 11.52 -29.35
CA ASN A 793 -13.16 12.50 -30.21
C ASN A 793 -14.40 11.91 -30.95
N TRP A 794 -15.49 11.71 -30.21
CA TRP A 794 -16.70 11.00 -30.66
C TRP A 794 -17.67 11.89 -31.42
N TYR A 795 -17.75 13.16 -31.05
CA TYR A 795 -18.81 14.05 -31.49
C TYR A 795 -18.34 14.94 -32.64
N PRO A 796 -18.95 14.84 -33.84
CA PRO A 796 -18.60 15.73 -34.94
C PRO A 796 -18.96 17.18 -34.61
N LYS A 797 -18.22 18.13 -35.17
CA LYS A 797 -18.44 19.58 -34.97
C LYS A 797 -18.50 19.97 -33.49
N ASN A 798 -17.57 19.47 -32.69
CA ASN A 798 -17.46 19.79 -31.28
C ASN A 798 -16.99 21.25 -31.09
N GLU A 799 -17.93 22.12 -30.72
CA GLU A 799 -17.70 23.56 -30.50
C GLU A 799 -16.79 23.91 -29.31
N TYR A 800 -16.45 22.93 -28.47
CA TYR A 800 -15.50 23.09 -27.37
C TYR A 800 -14.06 22.72 -27.76
N MET A 801 -13.85 22.13 -28.94
CA MET A 801 -12.53 21.73 -29.41
C MET A 801 -11.63 22.95 -29.60
N GLY A 802 -10.44 22.93 -29.01
CA GLY A 802 -9.51 24.07 -29.03
C GLY A 802 -9.93 25.26 -28.15
N LYS A 803 -11.05 25.18 -27.40
CA LYS A 803 -11.59 26.29 -26.59
C LYS A 803 -11.43 26.09 -25.08
N ILE A 804 -10.68 25.08 -24.66
CA ILE A 804 -10.44 24.74 -23.25
C ILE A 804 -8.99 25.09 -22.89
N SER A 805 -8.82 25.82 -21.79
CA SER A 805 -7.52 26.18 -21.23
C SER A 805 -7.56 26.19 -19.69
N GLY A 806 -6.41 26.38 -19.05
CA GLY A 806 -6.27 26.39 -17.59
C GLY A 806 -4.95 25.75 -17.13
N GLU A 807 -4.55 26.00 -15.88
CA GLU A 807 -3.32 25.44 -15.30
C GLU A 807 -3.33 23.90 -15.33
N LEU A 808 -4.47 23.29 -14.99
CA LEU A 808 -4.64 21.83 -14.99
C LEU A 808 -4.89 21.23 -16.38
N PHE A 809 -5.12 22.05 -17.40
CA PHE A 809 -5.43 21.64 -18.77
C PHE A 809 -4.27 21.98 -19.72
N ASN A 810 -3.04 21.68 -19.30
CA ASN A 810 -1.83 22.13 -19.98
C ASN A 810 -1.46 21.29 -21.23
N SER A 811 -1.87 20.02 -21.32
CA SER A 811 -1.57 19.13 -22.45
C SER A 811 -2.69 19.10 -23.50
N GLY A 812 -2.33 18.88 -24.78
CA GLY A 812 -3.30 18.76 -25.88
C GLY A 812 -4.31 17.63 -25.66
N ALA A 813 -3.83 16.45 -25.28
CA ALA A 813 -4.69 15.28 -25.01
C ALA A 813 -5.74 15.53 -23.92
N VAL A 814 -5.37 16.19 -22.81
CA VAL A 814 -6.30 16.53 -21.73
C VAL A 814 -7.35 17.54 -22.21
N ARG A 815 -6.96 18.53 -23.03
CA ARG A 815 -7.90 19.52 -23.59
C ARG A 815 -8.90 18.87 -24.55
N GLU A 816 -8.45 17.93 -25.39
CA GLU A 816 -9.32 17.20 -26.32
C GLU A 816 -10.30 16.27 -25.60
N GLN A 817 -9.83 15.52 -24.61
CA GLN A 817 -10.70 14.70 -23.76
C GLN A 817 -11.74 15.56 -23.03
N MET A 818 -11.32 16.69 -22.46
CA MET A 818 -12.23 17.62 -21.78
C MET A 818 -13.24 18.25 -22.74
N ALA A 819 -12.83 18.67 -23.94
CA ALA A 819 -13.73 19.20 -24.94
C ALA A 819 -14.79 18.17 -25.36
N THR A 820 -14.39 16.90 -25.54
CA THR A 820 -15.32 15.79 -25.81
C THR A 820 -16.31 15.62 -24.67
N TYR A 821 -15.82 15.54 -23.43
CA TYR A 821 -16.66 15.39 -22.25
C TYR A 821 -17.69 16.53 -22.11
N ILE A 822 -17.26 17.79 -22.25
CA ILE A 822 -18.16 18.95 -22.18
C ILE A 822 -19.26 18.87 -23.24
N LYS A 823 -18.95 18.38 -24.44
CA LYS A 823 -19.96 18.16 -25.48
C LYS A 823 -20.97 17.08 -25.09
N GLY A 824 -20.53 16.00 -24.45
CA GLY A 824 -21.41 14.98 -23.88
C GLY A 824 -22.35 15.56 -22.82
N VAL A 825 -21.80 16.34 -21.88
CA VAL A 825 -22.56 17.07 -20.86
C VAL A 825 -23.60 18.03 -21.48
N GLN A 826 -23.28 18.68 -22.60
CA GLN A 826 -24.26 19.49 -23.33
C GLN A 826 -25.44 18.68 -23.88
N TYR A 827 -25.21 17.44 -24.34
CA TYR A 827 -26.31 16.56 -24.73
C TYR A 827 -27.15 16.12 -23.53
N THR A 828 -26.53 15.87 -22.37
CA THR A 828 -27.23 15.60 -21.11
C THR A 828 -28.16 16.76 -20.74
N ASP A 829 -27.68 18.01 -20.76
CA ASP A 829 -28.49 19.21 -20.47
C ASP A 829 -29.75 19.28 -21.34
N LYS A 830 -29.59 19.05 -22.65
CA LYS A 830 -30.70 19.03 -23.61
C LYS A 830 -31.68 17.87 -23.37
N ALA A 831 -31.17 16.70 -22.99
CA ALA A 831 -31.97 15.52 -22.71
C ALA A 831 -32.79 15.69 -21.42
N VAL A 832 -32.17 16.23 -20.36
CA VAL A 832 -32.84 16.60 -19.10
C VAL A 832 -33.93 17.64 -19.35
N LYS A 833 -33.64 18.70 -20.12
CA LYS A 833 -34.64 19.72 -20.50
C LYS A 833 -35.89 19.09 -21.13
N LYS A 834 -35.67 18.17 -22.07
CA LYS A 834 -36.77 17.45 -22.73
C LYS A 834 -37.53 16.57 -21.74
N PHE A 835 -36.83 15.82 -20.90
CA PHE A 835 -37.44 14.94 -19.90
C PHE A 835 -38.31 15.71 -18.89
N ILE A 836 -37.78 16.77 -18.28
CA ILE A 836 -38.52 17.65 -17.36
C ILE A 836 -39.76 18.25 -18.05
N GLY A 837 -39.62 18.68 -19.31
CA GLY A 837 -40.76 19.18 -20.09
C GLY A 837 -41.83 18.14 -20.41
N GLN A 838 -41.51 16.84 -20.41
CA GLN A 838 -42.48 15.76 -20.60
C GLN A 838 -43.18 15.39 -19.29
N ILE A 839 -42.45 15.28 -18.18
CA ILE A 839 -43.06 14.94 -16.87
C ILE A 839 -44.02 16.01 -16.36
N ASP A 840 -43.82 17.27 -16.75
CA ASP A 840 -44.72 18.39 -16.43
C ASP A 840 -46.07 18.32 -17.14
N LYS A 841 -46.20 17.48 -18.19
CA LYS A 841 -47.46 17.24 -18.90
C LYS A 841 -48.26 16.07 -18.31
N ILE A 842 -47.72 15.37 -17.32
CA ILE A 842 -48.33 14.18 -16.73
C ILE A 842 -49.09 14.60 -15.47
N ASN A 843 -50.39 14.26 -15.42
CA ASN A 843 -51.27 14.53 -14.28
C ASN A 843 -51.10 13.49 -13.17
N LYS A 844 -49.86 13.33 -12.68
CA LYS A 844 -49.48 12.43 -11.58
C LYS A 844 -48.34 13.08 -10.78
N PRO A 845 -48.26 12.93 -9.45
CA PRO A 845 -47.17 13.50 -8.68
C PRO A 845 -45.85 12.79 -9.02
N ILE A 846 -44.93 13.51 -9.65
CA ILE A 846 -43.61 13.01 -10.05
C ILE A 846 -42.54 13.90 -9.43
N THR A 847 -41.60 13.30 -8.71
CA THR A 847 -40.42 13.98 -8.17
C THR A 847 -39.15 13.31 -8.67
N VAL A 848 -38.24 14.10 -9.23
CA VAL A 848 -36.95 13.67 -9.77
C VAL A 848 -35.83 14.19 -8.87
N VAL A 849 -35.01 13.29 -8.33
CA VAL A 849 -33.73 13.58 -7.69
C VAL A 849 -32.65 13.32 -8.75
N PHE A 850 -32.18 14.38 -9.41
CA PHE A 850 -31.09 14.31 -10.38
C PHE A 850 -29.77 14.59 -9.67
N TYR A 851 -28.74 13.78 -9.94
CA TYR A 851 -27.39 14.02 -9.42
C TYR A 851 -26.33 13.45 -10.37
N GLY A 852 -25.19 14.12 -10.44
CA GLY A 852 -23.98 13.54 -11.02
C GLY A 852 -23.26 12.68 -9.99
N ASP A 853 -22.88 11.46 -10.32
CA ASP A 853 -22.29 10.53 -9.36
C ASP A 853 -20.85 10.89 -8.99
N HIS A 854 -19.97 11.19 -9.95
CA HIS A 854 -18.57 11.56 -9.68
C HIS A 854 -17.94 12.42 -10.78
N TYR A 855 -16.74 12.93 -10.52
CA TYR A 855 -15.92 13.58 -11.55
C TYR A 855 -15.43 12.56 -12.61
N PRO A 856 -15.31 12.96 -13.89
CA PRO A 856 -14.67 12.14 -14.91
C PRO A 856 -13.16 12.01 -14.66
N SER A 857 -12.56 10.87 -15.03
CA SER A 857 -11.13 10.61 -14.83
C SER A 857 -10.21 11.25 -15.90
N ILE A 858 -10.45 12.52 -16.22
CA ILE A 858 -9.66 13.29 -17.21
C ILE A 858 -8.42 13.93 -16.56
N LEU A 859 -8.56 14.43 -15.33
CA LEU A 859 -7.47 15.04 -14.58
C LEU A 859 -6.82 14.01 -13.65
N SER A 860 -5.53 14.19 -13.36
CA SER A 860 -4.81 13.35 -12.41
C SER A 860 -5.46 13.41 -11.03
N GLN A 861 -5.65 12.25 -10.40
CA GLN A 861 -6.11 12.15 -9.01
C GLN A 861 -5.18 12.86 -8.02
N SER A 862 -3.91 13.12 -8.37
CA SER A 862 -3.02 13.91 -7.51
C SER A 862 -3.54 15.31 -7.19
N TYR A 863 -4.44 15.87 -8.02
CA TYR A 863 -5.03 17.18 -7.79
C TYR A 863 -6.18 17.17 -6.78
N THR A 864 -6.76 16.01 -6.45
CA THR A 864 -7.80 15.93 -5.41
C THR A 864 -7.24 16.36 -4.05
N ALA A 865 -5.96 16.10 -3.76
CA ALA A 865 -5.32 16.61 -2.55
C ALA A 865 -5.19 18.15 -2.52
N LYS A 866 -5.10 18.80 -3.70
CA LYS A 866 -5.05 20.27 -3.82
C LYS A 866 -6.44 20.89 -3.74
N TYR A 867 -7.46 20.19 -4.24
CA TYR A 867 -8.85 20.66 -4.32
C TYR A 867 -9.85 19.60 -3.80
N PRO A 868 -9.76 19.18 -2.52
CA PRO A 868 -10.44 17.97 -2.03
C PRO A 868 -11.96 18.03 -2.11
N VAL A 869 -12.56 19.11 -1.62
CA VAL A 869 -14.02 19.29 -1.65
C VAL A 869 -14.47 19.55 -3.09
N GLN A 870 -13.84 20.49 -3.80
CA GLN A 870 -14.27 20.89 -5.15
C GLN A 870 -14.24 19.72 -6.14
N MET A 871 -13.17 18.90 -6.14
CA MET A 871 -13.04 17.76 -7.06
C MET A 871 -13.82 16.50 -6.64
N HIS A 872 -14.54 16.55 -5.51
CA HIS A 872 -15.54 15.55 -5.11
C HIS A 872 -16.94 16.16 -5.05
N SER A 873 -17.16 17.32 -5.68
CA SER A 873 -18.42 18.05 -5.60
C SER A 873 -19.11 18.17 -6.95
N THR A 874 -20.15 17.37 -7.16
CA THR A 874 -20.99 17.38 -8.38
C THR A 874 -22.24 18.23 -8.15
N ARG A 875 -23.08 18.39 -9.18
CA ARG A 875 -24.37 19.09 -9.05
C ARG A 875 -25.51 18.10 -8.84
N TYR A 876 -26.51 18.54 -8.07
CA TYR A 876 -27.78 17.86 -7.94
C TYR A 876 -28.95 18.85 -7.99
N PHE A 877 -30.14 18.33 -8.31
CA PHE A 877 -31.39 19.03 -8.05
C PHE A 877 -32.52 18.07 -7.68
N ILE A 878 -33.50 18.54 -6.91
CA ILE A 878 -34.74 17.82 -6.59
C ILE A 878 -35.92 18.62 -7.14
N TYR A 879 -36.56 18.09 -8.18
CA TYR A 879 -37.65 18.72 -8.90
C TYR A 879 -38.95 17.93 -8.76
N SER A 880 -39.97 18.55 -8.17
CA SER A 880 -41.36 18.05 -8.19
C SER A 880 -42.10 18.66 -9.38
N ASN A 881 -42.78 17.87 -10.20
CA ASN A 881 -43.54 18.39 -11.36
C ASN A 881 -44.71 19.29 -10.94
N LYS A 882 -45.31 20.00 -11.91
CA LYS A 882 -46.45 20.90 -11.65
C LYS A 882 -47.58 20.23 -10.87
N TYR A 883 -47.92 18.98 -11.22
CA TYR A 883 -48.97 18.23 -10.54
C TYR A 883 -48.60 17.95 -9.07
N ALA A 884 -47.39 17.46 -8.78
CA ALA A 884 -46.94 17.21 -7.41
C ALA A 884 -47.00 18.47 -6.54
N ARG A 885 -46.59 19.63 -7.07
CA ARG A 885 -46.64 20.90 -6.33
C ARG A 885 -48.07 21.33 -6.01
N ALA A 886 -48.98 21.18 -6.97
CA ALA A 886 -50.41 21.41 -6.73
C ALA A 886 -51.01 20.44 -5.68
N HIS A 887 -50.37 19.30 -5.43
CA HIS A 887 -50.79 18.27 -4.49
C HIS A 887 -49.87 18.20 -3.25
N GLY A 888 -49.39 19.35 -2.80
CA GLY A 888 -48.75 19.50 -1.49
C GLY A 888 -47.24 19.23 -1.44
N ALA A 889 -46.59 18.91 -2.56
CA ALA A 889 -45.14 18.94 -2.63
C ALA A 889 -44.63 20.39 -2.59
N LYS A 890 -43.51 20.61 -1.90
CA LYS A 890 -42.82 21.91 -1.87
C LYS A 890 -42.27 22.24 -3.27
N GLU A 891 -42.14 23.54 -3.56
CA GLU A 891 -41.47 24.00 -4.77
C GLU A 891 -39.95 23.85 -4.65
N LYS A 892 -39.38 24.29 -3.53
CA LYS A 892 -37.96 24.12 -3.18
C LYS A 892 -37.75 24.11 -1.66
N LEU A 893 -36.64 23.51 -1.24
CA LEU A 893 -36.10 23.59 0.10
C LEU A 893 -35.14 24.79 0.20
N VAL A 894 -35.09 25.43 1.36
CA VAL A 894 -34.30 26.66 1.57
C VAL A 894 -33.22 26.54 2.65
N LYS A 895 -33.19 25.42 3.38
CA LYS A 895 -32.21 25.15 4.44
C LYS A 895 -31.37 23.92 4.09
N ASN A 896 -30.08 23.96 4.41
CA ASN A 896 -29.14 22.84 4.27
C ASN A 896 -29.04 22.21 2.87
N THR A 897 -29.21 22.99 1.81
CA THR A 897 -29.22 22.48 0.43
C THR A 897 -27.90 22.69 -0.33
N ASN A 898 -26.97 23.50 0.17
CA ASN A 898 -25.82 23.93 -0.63
C ASN A 898 -24.75 22.83 -0.77
N PHE A 899 -24.39 22.15 0.31
CA PHE A 899 -23.51 20.98 0.29
C PHE A 899 -24.18 19.84 1.04
N VAL A 900 -24.41 18.74 0.34
CA VAL A 900 -25.07 17.53 0.84
C VAL A 900 -24.33 16.30 0.38
N ASN A 901 -24.50 15.18 1.05
CA ASN A 901 -24.06 13.88 0.55
C ASN A 901 -25.20 13.15 -0.18
N THR A 902 -24.87 12.21 -1.04
CA THR A 902 -25.81 11.26 -1.66
C THR A 902 -26.74 10.57 -0.66
N SER A 903 -26.26 10.26 0.55
CA SER A 903 -27.04 9.68 1.65
C SER A 903 -28.18 10.57 2.13
N ASP A 904 -28.09 11.89 1.91
CA ASP A 904 -29.07 12.86 2.40
C ASP A 904 -30.33 12.91 1.51
N PHE A 905 -30.27 12.38 0.29
CA PHE A 905 -31.35 12.52 -0.69
C PHE A 905 -32.67 11.88 -0.27
N ILE A 906 -32.67 10.84 0.56
CA ILE A 906 -33.90 10.27 1.11
C ILE A 906 -34.62 11.32 1.97
N ALA A 907 -33.90 11.92 2.92
CA ALA A 907 -34.46 12.94 3.82
C ALA A 907 -34.96 14.16 3.05
N MET A 908 -34.14 14.66 2.12
CA MET A 908 -34.49 15.82 1.30
C MET A 908 -35.68 15.55 0.37
N MET A 909 -35.75 14.36 -0.25
CA MET A 909 -36.87 13.98 -1.11
C MET A 909 -38.17 13.84 -0.31
N LEU A 910 -38.11 13.25 0.89
CA LEU A 910 -39.25 13.14 1.79
C LEU A 910 -39.77 14.53 2.17
N GLU A 911 -38.88 15.47 2.49
CA GLU A 911 -39.26 16.85 2.79
C GLU A 911 -39.86 17.57 1.57
N GLN A 912 -39.22 17.46 0.41
CA GLN A 912 -39.69 18.07 -0.84
C GLN A 912 -41.08 17.56 -1.22
N THR A 913 -41.32 16.25 -1.11
CA THR A 913 -42.64 15.64 -1.41
C THR A 913 -43.66 15.85 -0.30
N ASN A 914 -43.27 16.44 0.82
CA ASN A 914 -44.09 16.59 2.02
C ASN A 914 -44.64 15.23 2.51
N SER A 915 -43.84 14.17 2.36
CA SER A 915 -44.24 12.79 2.68
C SER A 915 -43.91 12.43 4.12
N LYS A 916 -44.74 11.56 4.71
CA LYS A 916 -44.50 10.97 6.03
C LYS A 916 -43.24 10.12 6.06
N VAL A 917 -42.60 10.05 7.22
CA VAL A 917 -41.33 9.37 7.47
C VAL A 917 -41.51 8.18 8.42
N THR A 918 -40.70 7.13 8.23
CA THR A 918 -40.50 6.05 9.21
C THR A 918 -39.51 6.49 10.30
N PRO A 919 -39.32 5.73 11.40
CA PRO A 919 -38.26 5.98 12.38
C PRO A 919 -36.87 6.07 11.75
N TYR A 920 -36.51 5.14 10.85
CA TYR A 920 -35.22 5.21 10.15
C TYR A 920 -35.07 6.49 9.32
N GLN A 921 -36.12 6.88 8.61
CA GLN A 921 -36.13 8.11 7.82
C GLN A 921 -36.12 9.38 8.68
N ALA A 922 -36.68 9.33 9.90
CA ALA A 922 -36.57 10.40 10.89
C ALA A 922 -35.12 10.56 11.38
N LEU A 923 -34.39 9.46 11.62
CA LEU A 923 -32.95 9.52 11.88
C LEU A 923 -32.20 10.19 10.71
N LEU A 924 -32.46 9.78 9.47
CA LEU A 924 -31.83 10.41 8.29
C LEU A 924 -32.16 11.90 8.18
N THR A 925 -33.39 12.29 8.54
CA THR A 925 -33.83 13.70 8.56
C THR A 925 -33.05 14.50 9.59
N GLU A 926 -32.93 13.98 10.82
CA GLU A 926 -32.15 14.62 11.89
C GLU A 926 -30.66 14.75 11.49
N VAL A 927 -30.07 13.70 10.89
CA VAL A 927 -28.68 13.72 10.39
C VAL A 927 -28.49 14.84 9.37
N HIS A 928 -29.36 14.93 8.36
CA HIS A 928 -29.30 15.98 7.35
C HIS A 928 -29.50 17.39 7.93
N GLU A 929 -30.43 17.55 8.88
CA GLU A 929 -30.79 18.87 9.41
C GLU A 929 -29.78 19.40 10.43
N LYS A 930 -29.18 18.52 11.23
CA LYS A 930 -28.37 18.90 12.41
C LYS A 930 -26.88 18.66 12.26
N LEU A 931 -26.43 17.77 11.37
CA LEU A 931 -25.01 17.52 11.14
C LEU A 931 -24.51 18.23 9.87
N PRO A 932 -23.22 18.63 9.82
CA PRO A 932 -22.57 18.88 8.54
C PRO A 932 -22.61 17.61 7.67
N ALA A 933 -22.56 17.77 6.35
CA ALA A 933 -22.62 16.65 5.42
C ALA A 933 -21.44 15.70 5.66
N ILE A 934 -21.75 14.43 5.86
CA ILE A 934 -20.77 13.36 6.09
C ILE A 934 -20.27 12.89 4.73
N THR A 935 -18.96 12.76 4.56
CA THR A 935 -18.35 12.25 3.32
C THR A 935 -17.12 11.42 3.62
N ILE A 936 -16.57 10.75 2.62
CA ILE A 936 -15.28 10.06 2.74
C ILE A 936 -14.16 11.03 3.13
N ASN A 937 -13.14 10.50 3.80
CA ASN A 937 -11.87 11.20 3.98
C ASN A 937 -11.18 11.41 2.62
N PHE A 938 -10.92 12.66 2.24
CA PHE A 938 -10.27 12.96 0.97
C PHE A 938 -8.74 12.82 1.04
N ASP A 939 -8.17 12.82 2.25
CA ASP A 939 -6.73 12.74 2.50
C ASP A 939 -6.22 11.30 2.72
N GLY A 940 -7.12 10.31 2.84
CA GLY A 940 -6.73 8.91 3.05
C GLY A 940 -7.87 7.90 2.90
N ASP A 941 -7.54 6.61 2.97
CA ASP A 941 -8.46 5.52 2.63
C ASP A 941 -9.51 5.18 3.72
N LYS A 942 -9.52 5.92 4.85
CA LYS A 942 -10.29 5.56 6.05
C LYS A 942 -10.91 6.76 6.76
N GLY A 943 -12.10 6.54 7.29
CA GLY A 943 -12.85 7.49 8.12
C GLY A 943 -13.64 8.50 7.29
N PHE A 944 -14.38 9.35 8.00
CA PHE A 944 -15.22 10.38 7.42
C PHE A 944 -14.61 11.77 7.58
N GLU A 945 -15.02 12.66 6.69
CA GLU A 945 -14.93 14.11 6.84
C GLU A 945 -16.33 14.71 7.01
N LEU A 946 -16.39 15.88 7.63
CA LEU A 946 -17.60 16.68 7.79
C LEU A 946 -17.46 17.96 7.00
N ILE A 947 -18.41 18.26 6.12
CA ILE A 947 -18.40 19.45 5.28
C ILE A 947 -19.61 20.31 5.60
N ASN A 948 -19.38 21.58 5.96
CA ASN A 948 -20.47 22.51 6.24
C ASN A 948 -21.12 23.05 4.96
N GLN A 949 -22.19 23.81 5.11
CA GLN A 949 -22.92 24.43 4.00
C GLN A 949 -22.10 25.49 3.22
N LYS A 950 -20.89 25.88 3.67
CA LYS A 950 -19.96 26.74 2.93
C LYS A 950 -18.91 25.94 2.13
N GLY A 951 -18.89 24.61 2.25
CA GLY A 951 -17.89 23.75 1.63
C GLY A 951 -16.59 23.65 2.44
N GLU A 952 -16.62 24.03 3.72
CA GLU A 952 -15.44 24.00 4.60
C GLU A 952 -15.44 22.73 5.46
N ARG A 953 -14.25 22.18 5.69
CA ARG A 953 -14.05 21.04 6.60
C ARG A 953 -14.34 21.44 8.04
N VAL A 954 -15.17 20.65 8.72
CA VAL A 954 -15.50 20.79 10.14
C VAL A 954 -14.75 19.73 10.94
N ASN A 955 -14.09 20.14 12.02
CA ASN A 955 -13.44 19.20 12.92
C ASN A 955 -14.51 18.46 13.75
N PRO A 956 -14.59 17.11 13.74
CA PRO A 956 -15.58 16.38 14.52
C PRO A 956 -15.57 16.70 16.03
N LYS A 957 -14.44 17.17 16.56
CA LYS A 957 -14.32 17.59 17.97
C LYS A 957 -15.12 18.86 18.30
N THR A 958 -15.45 19.68 17.31
CA THR A 958 -16.23 20.91 17.51
C THR A 958 -17.74 20.68 17.45
N LEU A 959 -18.20 19.46 17.19
CA LEU A 959 -19.62 19.12 17.26
C LEU A 959 -20.17 19.35 18.68
N THR A 960 -21.44 19.75 18.78
CA THR A 960 -22.12 19.82 20.08
C THR A 960 -22.33 18.42 20.67
N SER A 961 -22.68 18.32 21.95
CA SER A 961 -22.99 17.02 22.57
C SER A 961 -24.18 16.32 21.89
N GLU A 962 -25.19 17.08 21.45
CA GLU A 962 -26.33 16.55 20.69
C GLU A 962 -25.89 16.01 19.33
N GLN A 963 -25.08 16.78 18.59
CA GLN A 963 -24.56 16.35 17.29
C GLN A 963 -23.68 15.09 17.40
N ARG A 964 -22.83 14.99 18.42
CA ARG A 964 -22.04 13.77 18.67
C ARG A 964 -22.92 12.57 18.99
N ALA A 965 -23.97 12.75 19.80
CA ALA A 965 -24.91 11.67 20.09
C ALA A 965 -25.65 11.20 18.83
N LEU A 966 -26.12 12.14 18.01
CA LEU A 966 -26.77 11.84 16.73
C LEU A 966 -25.83 11.12 15.75
N LEU A 967 -24.57 11.55 15.66
CA LEU A 967 -23.56 10.87 14.84
C LEU A 967 -23.33 9.43 15.31
N ASN A 968 -23.26 9.20 16.63
CA ASN A 968 -23.12 7.86 17.20
C ASN A 968 -24.36 6.99 16.95
N ASP A 969 -25.57 7.56 17.00
CA ASP A 969 -26.80 6.85 16.67
C ASP A 969 -26.79 6.39 15.20
N TYR A 970 -26.39 7.29 14.29
CA TYR A 970 -26.25 6.98 12.87
C TYR A 970 -25.19 5.89 12.63
N GLU A 971 -24.04 6.01 13.28
CA GLU A 971 -22.95 5.03 13.22
C GLU A 971 -23.42 3.63 13.69
N ALA A 972 -24.20 3.57 14.79
CA ALA A 972 -24.76 2.32 15.30
C ALA A 972 -25.76 1.67 14.33
N VAL A 973 -26.63 2.46 13.71
CA VAL A 973 -27.60 1.95 12.72
C VAL A 973 -26.90 1.51 11.44
N GLN A 974 -25.91 2.26 10.97
CA GLN A 974 -25.13 1.86 9.80
C GLN A 974 -24.33 0.58 10.09
N TYR A 975 -23.69 0.47 11.25
CA TYR A 975 -22.98 -0.74 11.65
C TYR A 975 -23.93 -1.96 11.64
N ASP A 976 -25.12 -1.84 12.22
CA ASP A 976 -26.14 -2.90 12.27
C ASP A 976 -26.44 -3.48 10.88
N MET A 977 -26.58 -2.61 9.88
CA MET A 977 -26.95 -2.94 8.51
C MET A 977 -25.78 -3.20 7.54
N THR A 978 -24.55 -3.20 8.03
CA THR A 978 -23.37 -3.40 7.17
C THR A 978 -22.44 -4.50 7.69
N ALA A 979 -22.02 -4.41 8.95
CA ALA A 979 -21.07 -5.32 9.57
C ALA A 979 -21.69 -6.16 10.71
N GLY A 980 -22.77 -5.65 11.32
CA GLY A 980 -23.46 -6.22 12.47
C GLY A 980 -24.44 -7.35 12.17
N LYS A 981 -25.42 -7.51 13.06
CA LYS A 981 -26.42 -8.60 13.07
C LYS A 981 -27.77 -8.19 12.45
N ALA A 982 -27.91 -6.95 11.98
CA ALA A 982 -29.14 -6.39 11.39
C ALA A 982 -30.38 -6.56 12.27
N TYR A 983 -30.27 -6.22 13.57
CA TYR A 983 -31.39 -6.22 14.49
C TYR A 983 -32.53 -5.31 14.02
N GLY A 984 -32.20 -4.20 13.35
CA GLY A 984 -33.16 -3.24 12.81
C GLY A 984 -34.13 -3.86 11.79
N LEU A 985 -33.75 -4.94 11.10
CA LEU A 985 -34.66 -5.65 10.18
C LEU A 985 -35.78 -6.39 10.90
N THR A 986 -35.56 -6.75 12.17
CA THR A 986 -36.56 -7.42 13.01
C THR A 986 -37.35 -6.45 13.89
N ALA A 987 -36.87 -5.20 14.03
CA ALA A 987 -37.55 -4.16 14.77
C ALA A 987 -38.79 -3.67 14.00
N LYS A 988 -39.98 -3.92 14.57
CA LYS A 988 -41.25 -3.53 13.97
C LYS A 988 -41.29 -2.01 13.74
N GLY A 989 -41.67 -1.60 12.54
CA GLY A 989 -41.86 -0.19 12.18
C GLY A 989 -40.58 0.56 11.79
N PHE A 990 -39.38 0.05 12.10
CA PHE A 990 -38.14 0.85 11.96
C PHE A 990 -37.89 1.28 10.50
N TYR A 991 -38.01 0.33 9.57
CA TYR A 991 -37.79 0.54 8.14
C TYR A 991 -39.07 0.61 7.30
N ARG A 992 -40.24 0.23 7.83
CA ARG A 992 -41.50 0.12 7.08
C ARG A 992 -42.70 0.56 7.90
#